data_AF-A0A0W0TV25-F1
#
_entry.id   AF-A0A0W0TV25-F1
#
_cell.length_a   1.000
_cell.length_b   1.000
_cell.length_c   1.000
_cell.angle_alpha   90.00
_cell.angle_beta   90.00
_cell.angle_gamma   90.00
#
_symmetry.space_group_name_H-M   'P 1'
#
loop_
_entity.id
_entity.type
_entity.pdbx_description
1 polymer ?
#
loop_
_entity_poly.entity_id
_entity_poly.type
_entity_poly.pdbx_seq_one_letter_code
_entity_poly.pdbx_strand_id
1 'polypeptide(L)'
;MPERVKLKRIEDKKALKRTGHAVFKAKLRDGDTKKSIFYKENKHGESMASQMEVAFSGLVSRFLKPRLTARQALVMDGRKITGVLSEYLGYTASDREGDGAQFYAIGPDGIIDLQPRTYAEPENIPVYFFNDLPAGYFTRLTSAFKDGSLTFDMASLASVLAAAYTLEEDDLHKGNFCFYLTRKMTANGLKPHVVFMKIDHDLMMADSVMSHGHARVANWLYQKDAFSITERDLLHFPKLLDSKNHYWPTSRRLFVKPFDPKVYNDDNEMTAFAALSTNEAFVRAKWQEFYKHVLIPRQLIEDDVAMGFDRNNPADRAQITLITNAVVARQARLRAVLFSIAEFRNFVKSLHVDADSDLQCIEDEIFTGVDPLVKEKLRVDFKKETDFHQYLLNDETHGFKEKDTPLHTAIRLGDYRYDETWDAFSRFARRKNKDGVTPMQLAISLVSSVKEKKTALNDPRKNPFFIVNHLLNQGLNYPMTRKLRSQVSDYQLPTAHLNEAKKATNLTELLAVFQAIGEDGRFTLKMRKDLAISALDCFIIAQANNPHLRKILSDFRQALNGDKVPQLQYIRQLRSELWIIRQIRGLLGGTYTQVCLTERVDEELAKLPLQAPRRHGLFNEKAEPKNGHALALVNNIACPVLMA
;
A
#
# COMPACT_ATOMS: atom_id res chain seq x y z
N MET A 1 10.53 21.84 4.75
CA MET A 1 9.14 22.33 4.58
C MET A 1 8.26 21.59 5.58
N PRO A 2 7.39 22.29 6.35
CA PRO A 2 6.47 21.63 7.27
C PRO A 2 5.38 20.86 6.51
N GLU A 3 4.87 19.77 7.11
CA GLU A 3 3.81 18.91 6.53
C GLU A 3 2.49 19.64 6.29
N ARG A 4 2.23 20.71 7.07
CA ARG A 4 1.05 21.56 6.96
C ARG A 4 1.45 23.02 6.88
N VAL A 5 0.91 23.73 5.89
CA VAL A 5 1.22 25.14 5.61
C VAL A 5 -0.05 25.97 5.67
N LYS A 6 0.00 27.13 6.35
CA LYS A 6 -1.15 28.06 6.41
C LYS A 6 -1.31 28.79 5.07
N LEU A 7 -2.53 28.83 4.52
CA LEU A 7 -2.87 29.48 3.25
C LEU A 7 -2.37 30.94 3.19
N LYS A 8 -2.44 31.67 4.30
CA LYS A 8 -1.96 33.06 4.43
C LYS A 8 -0.45 33.25 4.17
N ARG A 9 0.33 32.16 4.14
CA ARG A 9 1.76 32.20 3.79
C ARG A 9 1.99 32.06 2.28
N ILE A 10 0.95 31.79 1.49
CA ILE A 10 1.03 31.63 0.04
C ILE A 10 0.61 32.94 -0.63
N GLU A 11 1.55 33.54 -1.35
CA GLU A 11 1.42 34.84 -2.01
C GLU A 11 1.60 34.70 -3.53
N ASP A 12 1.35 35.79 -4.25
CA ASP A 12 1.71 35.96 -5.66
C ASP A 12 1.14 34.85 -6.58
N LYS A 13 -0.11 34.44 -6.32
CA LYS A 13 -0.78 33.35 -7.05
C LYS A 13 -1.06 33.72 -8.51
N LYS A 14 -0.43 33.01 -9.44
CA LYS A 14 -0.65 33.11 -10.89
C LYS A 14 -1.20 31.80 -11.44
N ALA A 15 -2.45 31.83 -11.91
CA ALA A 15 -3.14 30.66 -12.43
C ALA A 15 -2.48 30.09 -13.71
N LEU A 16 -2.45 28.76 -13.83
CA LEU A 16 -1.99 28.04 -15.01
C LEU A 16 -3.19 27.65 -15.88
N LYS A 17 -3.24 28.12 -17.14
CA LYS A 17 -4.41 28.01 -18.04
C LYS A 17 -4.64 26.63 -18.68
N ARG A 18 -3.94 25.56 -18.27
CA ARG A 18 -3.93 24.26 -19.00
C ARG A 18 -4.00 23.01 -18.11
N THR A 19 -4.72 23.07 -16.99
CA THR A 19 -4.91 21.92 -16.11
C THR A 19 -6.40 21.68 -15.88
N GLY A 20 -6.84 20.42 -15.77
CA GLY A 20 -8.23 20.08 -15.38
C GLY A 20 -8.56 20.39 -13.92
N HIS A 21 -7.72 21.21 -13.28
CA HIS A 21 -7.62 21.48 -11.86
C HIS A 21 -7.10 22.91 -11.69
N ALA A 22 -7.55 23.65 -10.67
CA ALA A 22 -7.05 24.99 -10.38
C ALA A 22 -5.64 24.91 -9.77
N VAL A 23 -4.63 25.18 -10.62
CA VAL A 23 -3.21 25.16 -10.25
C VAL A 23 -2.61 26.56 -10.42
N PHE A 24 -1.83 26.97 -9.44
CA PHE A 24 -1.19 28.29 -9.37
C PHE A 24 0.33 28.14 -9.20
N LYS A 25 1.10 28.93 -9.95
CA LYS A 25 2.47 29.27 -9.53
C LYS A 25 2.36 30.31 -8.43
N ALA A 26 3.05 30.12 -7.31
CA ALA A 26 2.94 30.99 -6.15
C ALA A 26 4.29 31.08 -5.40
N LYS A 27 4.37 31.97 -4.41
CA LYS A 27 5.51 32.09 -3.49
C LYS A 27 5.06 31.73 -2.08
N LEU A 28 5.82 30.85 -1.40
CA LEU A 28 5.66 30.52 0.00
C LEU A 28 6.57 31.41 0.84
N ARG A 29 6.00 32.19 1.76
CA ARG A 29 6.76 32.97 2.76
C ARG A 29 7.26 32.06 3.88
N ASP A 30 8.56 32.02 4.11
CA ASP A 30 9.22 31.31 5.22
C ASP A 30 10.22 32.25 5.92
N GLY A 31 9.79 32.83 7.05
CA GLY A 31 10.49 33.97 7.64
C GLY A 31 10.55 35.13 6.64
N ASP A 32 11.77 35.63 6.39
CA ASP A 32 12.06 36.68 5.43
C ASP A 32 12.32 36.15 4.01
N THR A 33 12.33 34.83 3.81
CA THR A 33 12.59 34.20 2.50
C THR A 33 11.29 33.87 1.77
N LYS A 34 11.32 33.92 0.43
CA LYS A 34 10.22 33.53 -0.45
C LYS A 34 10.65 32.39 -1.35
N LYS A 35 9.99 31.23 -1.23
CA LYS A 35 10.28 30.03 -2.05
C LYS A 35 9.22 29.83 -3.13
N SER A 36 9.61 29.48 -4.36
CA SER A 36 8.65 29.14 -5.42
C SER A 36 7.95 27.82 -5.14
N ILE A 37 6.64 27.80 -5.36
CA ILE A 37 5.81 26.61 -5.20
C ILE A 37 4.75 26.52 -6.30
N PHE A 38 4.23 25.32 -6.49
CA PHE A 38 2.94 25.10 -7.13
C PHE A 38 1.89 24.89 -6.04
N TYR A 39 0.77 25.59 -6.13
CA TYR A 39 -0.40 25.40 -5.27
C TYR A 39 -1.54 24.83 -6.10
N LYS A 40 -2.06 23.67 -5.72
CA LYS A 40 -3.26 23.05 -6.31
C LYS A 40 -4.39 23.12 -5.27
N GLU A 41 -5.55 23.62 -5.64
CA GLU A 41 -6.72 23.65 -4.74
C GLU A 41 -7.31 22.25 -4.53
N ASN A 42 -8.30 22.08 -3.64
CA ASN A 42 -9.00 20.80 -3.54
C ASN A 42 -9.73 20.46 -4.86
N LYS A 43 -9.54 19.25 -5.38
CA LYS A 43 -10.28 18.76 -6.54
C LYS A 43 -11.76 18.63 -6.16
N HIS A 44 -12.66 19.24 -6.95
CA HIS A 44 -14.10 19.32 -6.67
C HIS A 44 -14.47 19.90 -5.28
N GLY A 45 -13.55 20.62 -4.62
CA GLY A 45 -13.74 21.13 -3.26
C GLY A 45 -13.55 20.09 -2.15
N GLU A 46 -13.21 18.84 -2.47
CA GLU A 46 -13.04 17.75 -1.51
C GLU A 46 -11.60 17.66 -0.97
N SER A 47 -11.43 17.66 0.35
CA SER A 47 -10.10 17.60 0.98
C SER A 47 -9.43 16.23 0.84
N MET A 48 -10.20 15.15 0.73
CA MET A 48 -9.69 13.78 0.70
C MET A 48 -8.70 13.57 -0.46
N ALA A 49 -8.96 14.16 -1.63
CA ALA A 49 -8.04 14.08 -2.76
C ALA A 49 -6.66 14.67 -2.44
N SER A 50 -6.61 15.83 -1.79
CA SER A 50 -5.34 16.46 -1.37
C SER A 50 -4.67 15.70 -0.23
N GLN A 51 -5.44 15.13 0.70
CA GLN A 51 -4.92 14.25 1.76
C GLN A 51 -4.25 13.01 1.17
N MET A 52 -4.92 12.34 0.23
CA MET A 52 -4.38 11.19 -0.50
C MET A 52 -3.15 11.56 -1.32
N GLU A 53 -3.16 12.68 -2.05
CA GLU A 53 -2.00 13.13 -2.85
C GLU A 53 -0.76 13.36 -1.97
N VAL A 54 -0.92 14.00 -0.79
CA VAL A 54 0.19 14.19 0.16
C VAL A 54 0.64 12.86 0.78
N ALA A 55 -0.30 11.99 1.17
CA ALA A 55 0.03 10.68 1.73
C ALA A 55 0.77 9.78 0.73
N PHE A 56 0.34 9.74 -0.53
CA PHE A 56 1.02 9.01 -1.59
C PHE A 56 2.35 9.64 -1.98
N SER A 57 2.47 10.97 -1.90
CA SER A 57 3.76 11.64 -2.11
C SER A 57 4.77 11.32 -1.01
N GLY A 58 4.34 11.30 0.25
CA GLY A 58 5.14 10.82 1.37
C GLY A 58 5.61 9.38 1.12
N LEU A 59 4.65 8.49 0.82
CA LEU A 59 4.93 7.09 0.53
C LEU A 59 5.92 6.93 -0.64
N VAL A 60 5.68 7.56 -1.79
CA VAL A 60 6.57 7.40 -2.94
C VAL A 60 7.95 7.96 -2.70
N SER A 61 8.09 9.00 -1.86
CA SER A 61 9.40 9.55 -1.53
C SER A 61 10.32 8.53 -0.84
N ARG A 62 9.74 7.54 -0.12
CA ARG A 62 10.46 6.42 0.49
C ARG A 62 10.79 5.31 -0.49
N PHE A 63 9.91 5.06 -1.45
CA PHE A 63 10.13 4.03 -2.49
C PHE A 63 11.08 4.53 -3.57
N LEU A 64 11.11 5.83 -3.87
CA LEU A 64 12.12 6.43 -4.73
C LEU A 64 13.47 6.53 -4.03
N LYS A 65 14.55 6.65 -4.82
CA LYS A 65 15.83 7.13 -4.28
C LYS A 65 15.65 8.57 -3.76
N PRO A 66 16.45 8.98 -2.77
CA PRO A 66 16.36 10.33 -2.22
C PRO A 66 16.44 11.40 -3.30
N ARG A 67 15.60 12.42 -3.15
CA ARG A 67 15.57 13.61 -4.02
C ARG A 67 15.27 13.29 -5.50
N LEU A 68 14.31 12.39 -5.77
CA LEU A 68 13.77 12.15 -7.12
C LEU A 68 12.32 12.60 -7.30
N THR A 69 11.74 13.23 -6.28
CA THR A 69 10.42 13.86 -6.36
C THR A 69 10.37 15.12 -5.50
N ALA A 70 9.43 16.02 -5.80
CA ALA A 70 9.25 17.24 -5.05
C ALA A 70 8.56 16.98 -3.71
N ARG A 71 8.93 17.74 -2.68
CA ARG A 71 8.21 17.71 -1.40
C ARG A 71 6.83 18.35 -1.56
N GLN A 72 5.86 17.79 -0.87
CA GLN A 72 4.49 18.28 -0.83
C GLN A 72 4.01 18.51 0.60
N ALA A 73 3.02 19.38 0.76
CA ALA A 73 2.37 19.65 2.04
C ALA A 73 0.91 20.02 1.86
N LEU A 74 0.10 19.75 2.89
CA LEU A 74 -1.28 20.20 2.95
C LEU A 74 -1.35 21.70 3.20
N VAL A 75 -2.27 22.36 2.51
CA VAL A 75 -2.56 23.79 2.71
C VAL A 75 -3.80 23.95 3.56
N MET A 76 -3.68 24.72 4.64
CA MET A 76 -4.71 24.89 5.67
C MET A 76 -5.22 26.33 5.72
N ASP A 77 -6.53 26.49 5.77
CA ASP A 77 -7.20 27.72 6.19
C ASP A 77 -7.96 27.45 7.50
N GLY A 78 -7.37 27.90 8.61
CA GLY A 78 -7.79 27.47 9.95
C GLY A 78 -7.66 25.95 10.13
N ARG A 79 -8.79 25.26 10.33
CA ARG A 79 -8.86 23.77 10.42
C ARG A 79 -9.24 23.10 9.08
N LYS A 80 -9.54 23.88 8.04
CA LYS A 80 -9.99 23.37 6.74
C LYS A 80 -8.78 23.16 5.83
N ILE A 81 -8.70 22.00 5.18
CA ILE A 81 -7.74 21.73 4.10
C ILE A 81 -8.27 22.39 2.83
N THR A 82 -7.47 23.24 2.18
CA THR A 82 -7.85 23.98 0.97
C THR A 82 -7.16 23.47 -0.29
N GLY A 83 -6.12 22.67 -0.14
CA GLY A 83 -5.40 22.08 -1.26
C GLY A 83 -4.07 21.48 -0.85
N VAL A 84 -3.21 21.28 -1.84
CA VAL A 84 -1.84 20.80 -1.71
C VAL A 84 -0.88 21.81 -2.32
N LEU A 85 0.32 21.91 -1.76
CA LEU A 85 1.42 22.58 -2.43
C LEU A 85 2.55 21.59 -2.74
N SER A 86 3.30 21.89 -3.79
CA SER A 86 4.50 21.17 -4.20
C SER A 86 5.63 22.17 -4.40
N GLU A 87 6.83 21.80 -3.98
CA GLU A 87 8.05 22.56 -4.32
C GLU A 87 8.37 22.44 -5.82
N TYR A 88 9.16 23.39 -6.34
CA TYR A 88 9.73 23.26 -7.68
C TYR A 88 10.80 22.15 -7.71
N LEU A 89 10.81 21.35 -8.77
CA LEU A 89 11.77 20.26 -8.95
C LEU A 89 13.23 20.74 -9.03
N GLY A 90 13.46 22.00 -9.43
CA GLY A 90 14.79 22.60 -9.42
C GLY A 90 15.44 22.61 -8.02
N TYR A 91 14.65 22.77 -6.95
CA TYR A 91 15.16 22.62 -5.58
C TYR A 91 15.63 21.19 -5.32
N THR A 92 14.85 20.21 -5.75
CA THR A 92 15.21 18.79 -5.60
C THR A 92 16.48 18.44 -6.39
N ALA A 93 16.63 18.95 -7.62
CA ALA A 93 17.82 18.76 -8.44
C ALA A 93 19.05 19.45 -7.81
N SER A 94 18.92 20.69 -7.34
CA SER A 94 19.97 21.42 -6.64
C SER A 94 20.42 20.70 -5.39
N ASP A 95 19.47 20.27 -4.55
CA ASP A 95 19.77 19.53 -3.33
C ASP A 95 20.51 18.23 -3.66
N ARG A 96 20.10 17.50 -4.71
CA ARG A 96 20.70 16.22 -5.09
C ARG A 96 22.13 16.37 -5.58
N GLU A 97 22.39 17.37 -6.42
CA GLU A 97 23.70 17.55 -7.04
C GLU A 97 24.69 18.34 -6.18
N GLY A 98 24.19 19.16 -5.24
CA GLY A 98 25.00 19.99 -4.36
C GLY A 98 25.40 21.32 -4.98
N ASP A 99 26.04 22.15 -4.16
CA ASP A 99 26.46 23.50 -4.53
C ASP A 99 27.48 23.49 -5.67
N GLY A 100 27.34 24.43 -6.61
CA GLY A 100 28.26 24.56 -7.75
C GLY A 100 28.03 23.57 -8.89
N ALA A 101 27.04 22.66 -8.78
CA ALA A 101 26.66 21.78 -9.87
C ALA A 101 26.33 22.56 -11.15
N GLN A 102 26.74 22.01 -12.30
CA GLN A 102 26.49 22.60 -13.61
C GLN A 102 25.45 21.78 -14.35
N PHE A 103 24.45 22.45 -14.92
CA PHE A 103 23.32 21.82 -15.60
C PHE A 103 23.28 22.20 -17.08
N TYR A 104 22.86 21.27 -17.91
CA TYR A 104 22.67 21.49 -19.35
C TYR A 104 21.22 21.85 -19.65
N ALA A 105 21.01 22.65 -20.69
CA ALA A 105 19.69 22.96 -21.22
C ALA A 105 19.41 22.15 -22.49
N ILE A 106 18.14 21.91 -22.79
CA ILE A 106 17.61 21.38 -24.04
C ILE A 106 16.78 22.49 -24.71
N GLY A 107 17.09 22.74 -25.98
CA GLY A 107 16.33 23.66 -26.83
C GLY A 107 14.95 23.10 -27.24
N PRO A 108 14.05 23.93 -27.78
CA PRO A 108 12.71 23.49 -28.21
C PRO A 108 12.71 22.38 -29.28
N ASP A 109 13.79 22.27 -30.06
CA ASP A 109 14.04 21.22 -31.06
C ASP A 109 14.51 19.88 -30.44
N GLY A 110 14.74 19.87 -29.13
CA GLY A 110 15.25 18.73 -28.40
C GLY A 110 16.77 18.58 -28.46
N ILE A 111 17.52 19.57 -28.93
CA ILE A 111 18.99 19.54 -28.96
C ILE A 111 19.54 20.01 -27.60
N ILE A 112 20.53 19.27 -27.08
CA ILE A 112 21.21 19.63 -25.83
C ILE A 112 22.19 20.78 -26.10
N ASP A 113 22.04 21.91 -25.39
CA ASP A 113 23.05 22.96 -25.32
C ASP A 113 24.27 22.40 -24.55
N LEU A 114 25.38 22.21 -25.25
CA LEU A 114 26.60 21.62 -24.69
C LEU A 114 27.37 22.58 -23.76
N GLN A 115 26.86 23.79 -23.50
CA GLN A 115 27.40 24.72 -22.52
C GLN A 115 26.68 24.56 -21.16
N PRO A 116 27.26 23.84 -20.19
CA PRO A 116 26.65 23.67 -18.88
C PRO A 116 26.75 24.96 -18.07
N ARG A 117 25.73 25.26 -17.26
CA ARG A 117 25.64 26.50 -16.48
C ARG A 117 25.37 26.19 -15.01
N THR A 118 25.96 26.99 -14.13
CA THR A 118 25.56 27.04 -12.72
C THR A 118 24.44 28.06 -12.58
N TYR A 119 23.38 27.70 -11.86
CA TYR A 119 22.22 28.56 -11.66
C TYR A 119 22.26 29.12 -10.24
N ALA A 120 22.19 30.45 -10.11
CA ALA A 120 22.19 31.11 -8.80
C ALA A 120 20.91 30.78 -8.00
N GLU A 121 19.78 30.67 -8.70
CA GLU A 121 18.48 30.34 -8.12
C GLU A 121 18.06 28.93 -8.57
N PRO A 122 17.80 27.99 -7.66
CA PRO A 122 17.41 26.62 -8.02
C PRO A 122 16.14 26.53 -8.87
N GLU A 123 15.23 27.52 -8.76
CA GLU A 123 14.00 27.57 -9.57
C GLU A 123 14.24 27.75 -11.07
N ASN A 124 15.47 28.15 -11.46
CA ASN A 124 15.88 28.29 -12.85
C ASN A 124 16.58 27.05 -13.42
N ILE A 125 16.85 26.03 -12.60
CA ILE A 125 17.45 24.78 -13.08
C ILE A 125 16.49 24.12 -14.08
N PRO A 126 16.93 23.82 -15.32
CA PRO A 126 16.06 23.23 -16.32
C PRO A 126 15.67 21.79 -15.97
N VAL A 127 14.36 21.53 -15.92
CA VAL A 127 13.78 20.20 -15.76
C VAL A 127 12.81 19.96 -16.92
N TYR A 128 12.93 18.80 -17.55
CA TYR A 128 12.25 18.48 -18.80
C TYR A 128 11.26 17.33 -18.60
N PHE A 129 10.06 17.49 -19.16
CA PHE A 129 9.05 16.44 -19.23
C PHE A 129 9.01 15.84 -20.63
N PHE A 130 8.80 14.53 -20.74
CA PHE A 130 8.77 13.86 -22.04
C PHE A 130 7.64 14.34 -22.95
N ASN A 131 6.54 14.84 -22.39
CA ASN A 131 5.41 15.36 -23.18
C ASN A 131 5.66 16.77 -23.74
N ASP A 132 6.68 17.47 -23.23
CA ASP A 132 7.06 18.82 -23.68
C ASP A 132 8.20 18.78 -24.72
N LEU A 133 8.71 17.58 -25.02
CA LEU A 133 9.79 17.32 -25.97
C LEU A 133 9.25 16.64 -27.25
N PRO A 134 10.05 16.61 -28.35
CA PRO A 134 9.65 15.90 -29.56
C PRO A 134 9.23 14.45 -29.29
N ALA A 135 8.21 13.96 -30.01
CA ALA A 135 7.74 12.58 -29.83
C ALA A 135 8.88 11.57 -29.99
N GLY A 136 8.88 10.54 -29.14
CA GLY A 136 9.93 9.52 -29.11
C GLY A 136 11.27 10.00 -28.53
N TYR A 137 11.29 11.09 -27.75
CA TYR A 137 12.54 11.68 -27.25
C TYR A 137 13.41 10.70 -26.45
N PHE A 138 12.81 9.77 -25.70
CA PHE A 138 13.59 8.78 -24.97
C PHE A 138 14.45 7.92 -25.91
N THR A 139 13.98 7.61 -27.13
CA THR A 139 14.79 6.95 -28.17
C THR A 139 16.06 7.75 -28.47
N ARG A 140 15.95 9.08 -28.63
CA ARG A 140 17.11 9.95 -28.88
C ARG A 140 18.10 9.91 -27.72
N LEU A 141 17.61 9.99 -26.48
CA LEU A 141 18.45 9.85 -25.29
C LEU A 141 19.15 8.50 -25.23
N THR A 142 18.46 7.40 -25.57
CA THR A 142 19.08 6.07 -25.57
C THR A 142 20.11 5.90 -26.68
N SER A 143 19.92 6.50 -27.85
CA SER A 143 20.94 6.52 -28.91
C SER A 143 22.18 7.29 -28.46
N ALA A 144 21.99 8.46 -27.86
CA ALA A 144 23.06 9.28 -27.28
C ALA A 144 23.77 8.61 -26.08
N PHE A 145 23.07 7.74 -25.35
CA PHE A 145 23.69 6.90 -24.34
C PHE A 145 24.55 5.80 -24.97
N LYS A 146 24.06 5.15 -26.02
CA LYS A 146 24.77 4.06 -26.73
C LYS A 146 26.00 4.55 -27.49
N ASP A 147 25.95 5.74 -28.08
CA ASP A 147 27.11 6.37 -28.73
C ASP A 147 28.10 6.99 -27.73
N GLY A 148 27.73 7.03 -26.45
CA GLY A 148 28.56 7.55 -25.37
C GLY A 148 28.65 9.08 -25.31
N SER A 149 27.82 9.82 -26.03
CA SER A 149 27.75 11.28 -25.96
C SER A 149 27.16 11.78 -24.63
N LEU A 150 26.36 10.95 -23.97
CA LEU A 150 25.87 11.19 -22.60
C LEU A 150 25.88 9.92 -21.76
N THR A 151 25.56 10.05 -20.48
CA THR A 151 25.39 8.93 -19.54
C THR A 151 24.02 9.00 -18.86
N PHE A 152 23.51 7.85 -18.40
CA PHE A 152 22.29 7.77 -17.61
C PHE A 152 22.60 7.45 -16.15
N ASP A 153 21.91 8.11 -15.23
CA ASP A 153 21.74 7.60 -13.87
C ASP A 153 20.73 6.44 -13.92
N MET A 154 21.23 5.24 -14.18
CA MET A 154 20.41 4.02 -14.25
C MET A 154 19.69 3.74 -12.93
N ALA A 155 20.25 4.18 -11.79
CA ALA A 155 19.63 4.01 -10.49
C ALA A 155 18.39 4.90 -10.37
N SER A 156 18.46 6.16 -10.81
CA SER A 156 17.28 7.05 -10.84
C SER A 156 16.18 6.53 -11.78
N LEU A 157 16.55 6.03 -12.96
CA LEU A 157 15.61 5.46 -13.93
C LEU A 157 14.93 4.20 -13.39
N ALA A 158 15.71 3.27 -12.83
CA ALA A 158 15.19 2.07 -12.20
C ALA A 158 14.28 2.41 -11.02
N SER A 159 14.64 3.42 -10.22
CA SER A 159 13.86 3.83 -9.05
C SER A 159 12.48 4.37 -9.42
N VAL A 160 12.41 5.27 -10.41
CA VAL A 160 11.12 5.80 -10.90
C VAL A 160 10.21 4.67 -11.39
N LEU A 161 10.73 3.78 -12.24
CA LEU A 161 9.95 2.70 -12.82
C LEU A 161 9.55 1.67 -11.75
N ALA A 162 10.49 1.21 -10.92
CA ALA A 162 10.22 0.19 -9.91
C ALA A 162 9.23 0.68 -8.85
N ALA A 163 9.32 1.95 -8.42
CA ALA A 163 8.40 2.53 -7.45
C ALA A 163 6.98 2.59 -8.01
N ALA A 164 6.82 3.06 -9.26
CA ALA A 164 5.54 3.09 -9.96
C ALA A 164 4.90 1.71 -10.08
N TYR A 165 5.70 0.69 -10.45
CA TYR A 165 5.21 -0.70 -10.54
C TYR A 165 4.82 -1.28 -9.18
N THR A 166 5.66 -1.04 -8.16
CA THR A 166 5.45 -1.58 -6.81
C THR A 166 4.19 -1.00 -6.20
N LEU A 167 3.95 0.30 -6.37
CA LEU A 167 2.82 1.04 -5.80
C LEU A 167 1.61 1.13 -6.73
N GLU A 168 1.48 0.24 -7.71
CA GLU A 168 0.30 0.10 -8.58
C GLU A 168 -0.10 1.43 -9.23
N GLU A 169 0.87 2.22 -9.67
CA GLU A 169 0.62 3.52 -10.27
C GLU A 169 0.04 3.37 -11.67
N ASP A 170 -1.16 3.91 -11.88
CA ASP A 170 -1.86 3.83 -13.16
C ASP A 170 -1.62 5.07 -14.05
N ASP A 171 -0.82 6.03 -13.55
CA ASP A 171 -0.64 7.36 -14.16
C ASP A 171 0.80 7.81 -14.43
N LEU A 172 1.72 6.86 -14.68
CA LEU A 172 3.09 7.18 -15.08
C LEU A 172 3.19 7.62 -16.55
N HIS A 173 2.49 8.70 -16.92
CA HIS A 173 2.48 9.26 -18.26
C HIS A 173 3.67 10.22 -18.49
N LYS A 174 3.92 10.62 -19.75
CA LYS A 174 5.07 11.46 -20.14
C LYS A 174 5.17 12.85 -19.49
N GLY A 175 4.12 13.26 -18.79
CA GLY A 175 4.04 14.53 -18.07
C GLY A 175 4.17 14.40 -16.56
N ASN A 176 4.19 13.16 -16.06
CA ASN A 176 4.53 12.83 -14.68
C ASN A 176 5.96 12.28 -14.59
N PHE A 177 6.53 11.89 -15.73
CA PHE A 177 7.90 11.42 -15.86
C PHE A 177 8.81 12.51 -16.46
N CYS A 178 9.85 12.90 -15.73
CA CYS A 178 10.73 14.01 -16.09
C CYS A 178 12.21 13.69 -15.81
N PHE A 179 13.10 14.59 -16.23
CA PHE A 179 14.54 14.47 -16.00
C PHE A 179 15.24 15.83 -16.05
N TYR A 180 16.46 15.89 -15.54
CA TYR A 180 17.40 16.99 -15.76
C TYR A 180 18.75 16.44 -16.25
N LEU A 181 19.59 17.34 -16.76
CA LEU A 181 20.95 17.01 -17.19
C LEU A 181 21.96 17.77 -16.35
N THR A 182 22.89 17.03 -15.75
CA THR A 182 24.00 17.59 -14.97
C THR A 182 25.34 17.17 -15.56
N ARG A 183 26.40 17.94 -15.30
CA ARG A 183 27.75 17.60 -15.73
C ARG A 183 28.40 16.67 -14.72
N LYS A 184 28.77 15.46 -15.16
CA LYS A 184 29.50 14.49 -14.32
C LYS A 184 30.79 14.06 -14.97
N MET A 185 31.79 13.80 -14.14
CA MET A 185 33.03 13.16 -14.57
C MET A 185 32.75 11.68 -14.86
N THR A 186 33.21 11.22 -16.01
CA THR A 186 33.17 9.81 -16.42
C THR A 186 34.58 9.35 -16.74
N ALA A 187 34.78 8.05 -16.95
CA ALA A 187 36.05 7.52 -17.43
C ALA A 187 36.53 8.19 -18.74
N ASN A 188 35.59 8.71 -19.53
CA ASN A 188 35.83 9.35 -20.82
C ASN A 188 35.63 10.88 -20.76
N GLY A 189 35.90 11.48 -19.59
CA GLY A 189 35.81 12.93 -19.37
C GLY A 189 34.45 13.41 -18.87
N LEU A 190 34.28 14.74 -18.83
CA LEU A 190 33.05 15.38 -18.36
C LEU A 190 31.94 15.28 -19.42
N LYS A 191 30.81 14.65 -19.06
CA LYS A 191 29.69 14.42 -19.97
C LYS A 191 28.37 14.87 -19.37
N PRO A 192 27.36 15.17 -20.22
CA PRO A 192 25.97 15.24 -19.79
C PRO A 192 25.55 13.92 -19.14
N HIS A 193 24.92 14.03 -17.97
CA HIS A 193 24.41 12.92 -17.19
C HIS A 193 22.92 13.15 -16.93
N VAL A 194 22.10 12.22 -17.42
CA VAL A 194 20.64 12.30 -17.34
C VAL A 194 20.18 11.67 -16.03
N VAL A 195 19.48 12.45 -15.21
CA VAL A 195 18.89 12.00 -13.95
C VAL A 195 17.37 12.07 -14.05
N PHE A 196 16.72 10.94 -13.78
CA PHE A 196 15.28 10.75 -13.96
C PHE A 196 14.52 11.01 -12.65
N MET A 197 13.37 11.66 -12.77
CA MET A 197 12.53 12.10 -11.66
C MET A 197 11.06 11.88 -11.99
N LYS A 198 10.20 11.93 -10.98
CA LYS A 198 8.75 11.90 -11.21
C LYS A 198 7.96 12.80 -10.27
N ILE A 199 6.77 13.19 -10.71
CA ILE A 199 5.81 13.99 -9.96
C ILE A 199 4.41 13.39 -10.07
N ASP A 200 3.47 14.02 -9.38
CA ASP A 200 2.04 13.76 -9.42
C ASP A 200 1.68 12.31 -9.05
N HIS A 201 1.35 12.13 -7.77
CA HIS A 201 1.22 10.82 -7.15
C HIS A 201 -0.23 10.51 -6.75
N ASP A 202 -1.20 11.16 -7.39
CA ASP A 202 -2.62 11.12 -7.03
C ASP A 202 -3.33 9.80 -7.41
N LEU A 203 -2.77 9.02 -8.33
CA LEU A 203 -3.31 7.74 -8.81
C LEU A 203 -2.39 6.54 -8.51
N MET A 204 -1.90 6.49 -7.27
CA MET A 204 -1.20 5.33 -6.71
C MET A 204 -2.14 4.36 -6.03
N MET A 205 -1.68 3.12 -5.82
CA MET A 205 -2.48 2.04 -5.26
C MET A 205 -3.80 1.91 -6.01
N ALA A 206 -3.71 1.97 -7.35
CA ALA A 206 -4.86 2.10 -8.23
C ALA A 206 -5.85 0.95 -8.01
N ASP A 207 -5.36 -0.28 -7.89
CA ASP A 207 -6.17 -1.45 -7.60
C ASP A 207 -6.59 -1.53 -6.13
N SER A 208 -5.64 -1.39 -5.21
CA SER A 208 -5.89 -1.71 -3.80
C SER A 208 -6.67 -0.64 -3.03
N VAL A 209 -6.52 0.64 -3.40
CA VAL A 209 -7.12 1.78 -2.67
C VAL A 209 -8.03 2.61 -3.58
N MET A 210 -7.49 3.14 -4.68
CA MET A 210 -8.18 4.15 -5.50
C MET A 210 -9.33 3.60 -6.34
N SER A 211 -9.35 2.29 -6.59
CA SER A 211 -10.42 1.57 -7.32
C SER A 211 -11.81 1.69 -6.69
N HIS A 212 -11.95 2.31 -5.51
CA HIS A 212 -13.22 2.56 -4.84
C HIS A 212 -13.76 3.99 -4.99
N GLY A 213 -12.97 4.94 -5.51
CA GLY A 213 -13.34 6.35 -5.56
C GLY A 213 -13.08 7.03 -6.91
N HIS A 214 -12.04 6.62 -7.63
CA HIS A 214 -11.71 7.18 -8.94
C HIS A 214 -11.40 6.05 -9.93
N ALA A 215 -12.28 5.85 -10.91
CA ALA A 215 -12.03 4.93 -12.01
C ALA A 215 -12.02 5.66 -13.35
N ARG A 216 -11.10 5.24 -14.22
CA ARG A 216 -11.19 5.48 -15.65
C ARG A 216 -12.10 4.43 -16.28
N VAL A 217 -12.72 4.76 -17.40
CA VAL A 217 -13.57 3.81 -18.15
C VAL A 217 -12.81 2.53 -18.51
N ALA A 218 -11.52 2.65 -18.86
CA ALA A 218 -10.65 1.50 -19.11
C ALA A 218 -10.56 0.55 -17.91
N ASN A 219 -10.58 1.10 -16.69
CA ASN A 219 -10.44 0.32 -15.46
C ASN A 219 -11.70 -0.47 -15.12
N TRP A 220 -12.84 -0.19 -15.77
CA TRP A 220 -14.06 -1.00 -15.60
C TRP A 220 -13.93 -2.38 -16.25
N LEU A 221 -13.03 -2.51 -17.23
CA LEU A 221 -12.74 -3.77 -17.93
C LEU A 221 -11.62 -4.57 -17.25
N TYR A 222 -11.01 -4.03 -16.19
CA TYR A 222 -9.94 -4.71 -15.48
C TYR A 222 -10.47 -5.87 -14.62
N GLN A 223 -9.81 -7.01 -14.76
CA GLN A 223 -10.05 -8.19 -13.94
C GLN A 223 -9.27 -8.11 -12.62
N LYS A 224 -9.55 -9.02 -11.68
CA LYS A 224 -8.92 -9.12 -10.35
C LYS A 224 -7.39 -9.10 -10.39
N ASP A 225 -6.80 -9.56 -11.49
CA ASP A 225 -5.37 -9.75 -11.67
C ASP A 225 -4.67 -8.63 -12.46
N ALA A 226 -5.37 -7.54 -12.79
CA ALA A 226 -4.88 -6.47 -13.65
C ALA A 226 -3.56 -5.83 -13.17
N PHE A 227 -3.28 -5.83 -11.87
CA PHE A 227 -2.02 -5.29 -11.31
C PHE A 227 -1.16 -6.39 -10.66
N SER A 228 -1.32 -7.65 -11.04
CA SER A 228 -0.58 -8.77 -10.44
C SER A 228 0.94 -8.61 -10.56
N ILE A 229 1.67 -8.99 -9.51
CA ILE A 229 3.12 -9.13 -9.58
C ILE A 229 3.44 -10.52 -10.13
N THR A 230 4.17 -10.56 -11.23
CA THR A 230 4.56 -11.83 -11.87
C THR A 230 6.05 -11.91 -12.09
N GLU A 231 6.56 -13.14 -12.09
CA GLU A 231 7.95 -13.43 -12.43
C GLU A 231 8.32 -12.91 -13.81
N ARG A 232 7.40 -13.01 -14.78
CA ARG A 232 7.60 -12.53 -16.16
C ARG A 232 7.81 -11.03 -16.21
N ASP A 233 6.97 -10.26 -15.51
CA ASP A 233 7.11 -8.81 -15.43
C ASP A 233 8.43 -8.40 -14.79
N LEU A 234 8.83 -9.06 -13.69
CA LEU A 234 10.07 -8.72 -12.97
C LEU A 234 11.32 -9.09 -13.78
N LEU A 235 11.35 -10.27 -14.42
CA LEU A 235 12.46 -10.70 -15.28
C LEU A 235 12.65 -9.76 -16.47
N HIS A 236 11.57 -9.44 -17.19
CA HIS A 236 11.60 -8.58 -18.37
C HIS A 236 11.45 -7.09 -18.08
N PHE A 237 11.44 -6.70 -16.80
CA PHE A 237 11.24 -5.31 -16.38
C PHE A 237 12.22 -4.36 -17.10
N PRO A 238 11.73 -3.23 -17.68
CA PRO A 238 10.42 -2.61 -17.45
C PRO A 238 9.32 -3.03 -18.44
N LYS A 239 9.55 -4.04 -19.28
CA LYS A 239 8.52 -4.55 -20.20
C LYS A 239 7.47 -5.35 -19.43
N LEU A 240 6.32 -4.71 -19.16
CA LEU A 240 5.18 -5.37 -18.53
C LEU A 240 4.46 -6.26 -19.54
N LEU A 241 4.27 -7.53 -19.18
CA LEU A 241 3.58 -8.56 -19.96
C LEU A 241 2.22 -8.88 -19.35
N ASP A 242 2.16 -8.89 -18.02
CA ASP A 242 1.00 -9.29 -17.24
C ASP A 242 0.25 -8.07 -16.70
N SER A 243 0.95 -7.20 -15.96
CA SER A 243 0.33 -6.00 -15.38
C SER A 243 -0.22 -5.03 -16.44
N LYS A 244 -1.37 -4.42 -16.11
CA LYS A 244 -2.19 -3.59 -16.99
C LYS A 244 -2.19 -2.12 -16.58
N ASN A 245 -1.08 -1.63 -16.01
CA ASN A 245 -0.89 -0.20 -15.75
C ASN A 245 -1.19 0.59 -17.02
N HIS A 246 -2.17 1.49 -16.95
CA HIS A 246 -2.75 2.16 -18.10
C HIS A 246 -1.76 3.12 -18.75
N TYR A 247 -1.09 3.99 -17.97
CA TYR A 247 0.04 4.79 -18.44
C TYR A 247 1.34 4.09 -18.04
N TRP A 248 1.95 3.39 -18.98
CA TRP A 248 3.24 2.73 -18.76
C TRP A 248 4.14 2.83 -20.01
N PRO A 249 5.46 3.07 -19.86
CA PRO A 249 6.36 3.30 -21.00
C PRO A 249 6.43 2.19 -22.06
N THR A 250 6.11 0.94 -21.69
CA THR A 250 6.14 -0.22 -22.61
C THR A 250 4.76 -0.77 -22.96
N SER A 251 3.69 -0.07 -22.60
CA SER A 251 2.32 -0.55 -22.81
C SER A 251 1.58 0.37 -23.79
N ARG A 252 1.13 -0.20 -24.92
CA ARG A 252 0.26 0.53 -25.84
C ARG A 252 -1.11 0.72 -25.19
N ARG A 253 -1.73 1.85 -25.48
CA ARG A 253 -3.06 2.15 -24.99
C ARG A 253 -4.16 1.75 -25.94
N LEU A 254 -5.27 1.33 -25.34
CA LEU A 254 -6.57 1.24 -25.98
C LEU A 254 -7.39 2.48 -25.56
N PHE A 255 -8.11 3.10 -26.50
CA PHE A 255 -9.05 4.22 -26.27
C PHE A 255 -8.44 5.53 -25.70
N VAL A 256 -7.59 6.21 -26.48
CA VAL A 256 -7.06 7.55 -26.13
C VAL A 256 -7.40 8.58 -27.17
N LYS A 257 -7.43 9.86 -26.78
CA LYS A 257 -7.56 10.95 -27.74
C LYS A 257 -6.40 10.86 -28.75
N PRO A 258 -6.68 10.93 -30.07
CA PRO A 258 -5.64 11.03 -31.07
C PRO A 258 -4.70 12.19 -30.70
N PHE A 259 -3.38 11.96 -30.81
CA PHE A 259 -2.33 12.97 -30.58
C PHE A 259 -2.18 13.50 -29.14
N ASP A 260 -2.65 12.78 -28.12
CA ASP A 260 -2.32 13.16 -26.73
C ASP A 260 -0.80 13.01 -26.47
N PRO A 261 -0.07 14.13 -26.24
CA PRO A 261 1.39 14.10 -26.08
C PRO A 261 1.83 13.44 -24.76
N LYS A 262 0.90 13.18 -23.83
CA LYS A 262 1.19 12.51 -22.57
C LYS A 262 1.37 11.00 -22.72
N VAL A 263 0.95 10.42 -23.84
CA VAL A 263 0.90 8.97 -24.05
C VAL A 263 2.18 8.44 -24.71
N TYR A 264 2.55 7.21 -24.35
CA TYR A 264 3.53 6.40 -25.08
C TYR A 264 2.87 5.73 -26.28
N ASN A 265 2.99 6.35 -27.45
CA ASN A 265 2.45 5.83 -28.72
C ASN A 265 3.55 5.61 -29.79
N ASP A 266 4.80 5.97 -29.50
CA ASP A 266 5.92 5.80 -30.43
C ASP A 266 6.56 4.42 -30.21
N ASP A 267 6.59 3.60 -31.27
CA ASP A 267 7.07 2.23 -31.18
C ASP A 267 8.57 2.14 -30.91
N ASN A 268 9.36 3.09 -31.44
CA ASN A 268 10.78 3.13 -31.19
C ASN A 268 11.06 3.47 -29.73
N GLU A 269 10.28 4.39 -29.15
CA GLU A 269 10.36 4.78 -27.75
C GLU A 269 10.00 3.63 -26.81
N MET A 270 8.90 2.95 -27.09
CA MET A 270 8.49 1.76 -26.34
C MET A 270 9.56 0.65 -26.43
N THR A 271 10.15 0.46 -27.60
CA THR A 271 11.25 -0.49 -27.82
C THR A 271 12.50 -0.08 -27.04
N ALA A 272 12.83 1.21 -27.02
CA ALA A 272 13.96 1.75 -26.26
C ALA A 272 13.80 1.52 -24.75
N PHE A 273 12.59 1.72 -24.20
CA PHE A 273 12.30 1.36 -22.82
C PHE A 273 12.38 -0.16 -22.58
N ALA A 274 11.81 -0.98 -23.47
CA ALA A 274 11.86 -2.43 -23.34
C ALA A 274 13.30 -2.97 -23.37
N ALA A 275 14.20 -2.35 -24.15
CA ALA A 275 15.61 -2.72 -24.25
C ALA A 275 16.41 -2.50 -22.95
N LEU A 276 15.89 -1.74 -21.97
CA LEU A 276 16.51 -1.64 -20.64
C LEU A 276 16.59 -2.99 -19.93
N SER A 277 15.68 -3.92 -20.25
CA SER A 277 15.66 -5.27 -19.66
C SER A 277 16.91 -6.10 -19.92
N THR A 278 17.72 -5.72 -20.93
CA THR A 278 19.00 -6.38 -21.25
C THR A 278 20.21 -5.52 -20.92
N ASN A 279 20.03 -4.34 -20.30
CA ASN A 279 21.12 -3.48 -19.87
C ASN A 279 21.57 -3.89 -18.45
N GLU A 280 22.81 -4.36 -18.29
CA GLU A 280 23.30 -4.91 -17.01
C GLU A 280 23.22 -3.91 -15.85
N ALA A 281 23.60 -2.64 -16.07
CA ALA A 281 23.54 -1.60 -15.05
C ALA A 281 22.10 -1.33 -14.60
N PHE A 282 21.16 -1.26 -15.55
CA PHE A 282 19.74 -1.14 -15.25
C PHE A 282 19.20 -2.40 -14.53
N VAL A 283 19.59 -3.60 -14.96
CA VAL A 283 19.17 -4.87 -14.34
C VAL A 283 19.64 -4.94 -12.89
N ARG A 284 20.89 -4.57 -12.60
CA ARG A 284 21.40 -4.47 -11.22
C ARG A 284 20.60 -3.43 -10.43
N ALA A 285 20.41 -2.24 -10.99
CA ALA A 285 19.68 -1.16 -10.33
C ALA A 285 18.22 -1.55 -10.01
N LYS A 286 17.48 -2.18 -10.93
CA LYS A 286 16.10 -2.60 -10.65
C LYS A 286 16.03 -3.61 -9.51
N TRP A 287 17.00 -4.53 -9.39
CA TRP A 287 17.01 -5.50 -8.29
C TRP A 287 17.31 -4.83 -6.96
N GLN A 288 18.20 -3.85 -6.94
CA GLN A 288 18.45 -3.03 -5.76
C GLN A 288 17.18 -2.29 -5.32
N GLU A 289 16.47 -1.65 -6.25
CA GLU A 289 15.22 -0.93 -5.95
C GLU A 289 14.13 -1.89 -5.46
N PHE A 290 13.90 -3.01 -6.14
CA PHE A 290 12.91 -4.00 -5.69
C PHE A 290 13.24 -4.61 -4.32
N TYR A 291 14.52 -4.87 -4.04
CA TYR A 291 14.92 -5.36 -2.72
C TYR A 291 14.71 -4.29 -1.64
N LYS A 292 15.12 -3.04 -1.91
CA LYS A 292 14.82 -1.88 -1.06
C LYS A 292 13.32 -1.81 -0.74
N HIS A 293 12.46 -1.90 -1.76
CA HIS A 293 11.01 -1.79 -1.58
C HIS A 293 10.45 -2.84 -0.63
N VAL A 294 10.92 -4.09 -0.67
CA VAL A 294 10.42 -5.14 0.23
C VAL A 294 11.04 -5.12 1.62
N LEU A 295 12.10 -4.32 1.82
CA LEU A 295 12.77 -4.11 3.11
C LEU A 295 12.28 -2.86 3.86
N ILE A 296 11.55 -1.94 3.21
CA ILE A 296 10.98 -0.77 3.90
C ILE A 296 10.07 -1.23 5.06
N PRO A 297 10.39 -0.87 6.31
CA PRO A 297 9.60 -1.27 7.47
C PRO A 297 8.19 -0.70 7.45
N ARG A 298 7.22 -1.47 7.98
CA ARG A 298 5.82 -1.05 8.14
C ARG A 298 5.68 0.30 8.84
N GLN A 299 6.48 0.54 9.89
CA GLN A 299 6.42 1.78 10.66
C GLN A 299 6.69 3.00 9.77
N LEU A 300 7.69 2.93 8.89
CA LEU A 300 8.00 4.04 7.98
C LEU A 300 6.86 4.26 6.97
N ILE A 301 6.26 3.19 6.46
CA ILE A 301 5.08 3.29 5.58
C ILE A 301 3.93 4.02 6.29
N GLU A 302 3.68 3.69 7.56
CA GLU A 302 2.66 4.36 8.38
C GLU A 302 2.98 5.84 8.62
N ASP A 303 4.25 6.14 8.92
CA ASP A 303 4.76 7.51 9.12
C ASP A 303 4.65 8.36 7.85
N ASP A 304 5.06 7.81 6.72
CA ASP A 304 5.03 8.47 5.42
C ASP A 304 3.57 8.71 4.94
N VAL A 305 2.66 7.75 5.15
CA VAL A 305 1.22 7.92 4.86
C VAL A 305 0.58 8.96 5.79
N ALA A 306 0.98 8.99 7.06
CA ALA A 306 0.43 9.91 8.05
C ALA A 306 0.70 11.39 7.73
N MET A 307 1.63 11.72 6.82
CA MET A 307 1.85 13.09 6.34
C MET A 307 0.58 13.74 5.76
N GLY A 308 -0.32 12.93 5.16
CA GLY A 308 -1.59 13.39 4.59
C GLY A 308 -2.78 13.39 5.57
N PHE A 309 -2.61 12.87 6.78
CA PHE A 309 -3.71 12.52 7.69
C PHE A 309 -3.42 13.00 9.14
N ASP A 310 -4.44 13.01 10.02
CA ASP A 310 -4.27 13.30 11.44
C ASP A 310 -4.40 12.01 12.28
N ARG A 311 -3.31 11.59 12.92
CA ARG A 311 -3.28 10.40 13.79
C ARG A 311 -4.24 10.49 14.97
N ASN A 312 -4.62 11.69 15.39
CA ASN A 312 -5.57 11.87 16.49
C ASN A 312 -7.01 11.72 16.02
N ASN A 313 -7.28 11.91 14.73
CA ASN A 313 -8.60 11.73 14.15
C ASN A 313 -8.83 10.23 13.84
N PRO A 314 -9.89 9.60 14.42
CA PRO A 314 -10.10 8.17 14.23
C PRO A 314 -10.42 7.75 12.78
N ALA A 315 -11.08 8.60 11.99
CA ALA A 315 -11.35 8.31 10.57
C ALA A 315 -10.06 8.35 9.73
N ASP A 316 -9.19 9.31 10.01
CA ASP A 316 -7.87 9.42 9.40
C ASP A 316 -6.97 8.24 9.78
N ARG A 317 -6.98 7.78 11.05
CA ARG A 317 -6.28 6.55 11.46
C ARG A 317 -6.74 5.32 10.69
N ALA A 318 -8.04 5.19 10.44
CA ALA A 318 -8.57 4.10 9.65
C ALA A 318 -8.05 4.16 8.20
N GLN A 319 -7.93 5.36 7.60
CA GLN A 319 -7.33 5.54 6.28
C GLN A 319 -5.84 5.20 6.26
N ILE A 320 -5.07 5.68 7.24
CA ILE A 320 -3.64 5.34 7.40
C ILE A 320 -3.50 3.81 7.44
N THR A 321 -4.26 3.15 8.32
CA THR A 321 -4.24 1.70 8.50
C THR A 321 -4.58 0.98 7.20
N LEU A 322 -5.59 1.44 6.46
CA LEU A 322 -6.00 0.84 5.20
C LEU A 322 -4.89 0.91 4.15
N ILE A 323 -4.32 2.10 3.93
CA ILE A 323 -3.26 2.30 2.94
C ILE A 323 -2.01 1.52 3.33
N THR A 324 -1.58 1.60 4.59
CA THR A 324 -0.42 0.84 5.10
C THR A 324 -0.60 -0.66 4.90
N ASN A 325 -1.79 -1.21 5.17
CA ASN A 325 -2.04 -2.64 4.98
C ASN A 325 -2.02 -3.04 3.49
N ALA A 326 -2.55 -2.18 2.60
CA ALA A 326 -2.50 -2.42 1.16
C ALA A 326 -1.04 -2.47 0.67
N VAL A 327 -0.20 -1.53 1.10
CA VAL A 327 1.23 -1.50 0.74
C VAL A 327 1.97 -2.71 1.31
N VAL A 328 1.72 -3.08 2.58
CA VAL A 328 2.38 -4.25 3.20
C VAL A 328 1.97 -5.56 2.52
N ALA A 329 0.70 -5.73 2.17
CA ALA A 329 0.24 -6.89 1.41
C ALA A 329 0.90 -6.94 0.02
N ARG A 330 1.08 -5.77 -0.62
CA ARG A 330 1.78 -5.63 -1.89
C ARG A 330 3.27 -5.98 -1.79
N GLN A 331 3.96 -5.51 -0.74
CA GLN A 331 5.35 -5.88 -0.44
C GLN A 331 5.50 -7.39 -0.23
N ALA A 332 4.57 -8.03 0.50
CA ALA A 332 4.60 -9.47 0.73
C ALA A 332 4.47 -10.27 -0.58
N ARG A 333 3.56 -9.86 -1.47
CA ARG A 333 3.43 -10.44 -2.82
C ARG A 333 4.71 -10.23 -3.64
N LEU A 334 5.26 -9.02 -3.63
CA LEU A 334 6.51 -8.71 -4.34
C LEU A 334 7.66 -9.60 -3.84
N ARG A 335 7.83 -9.69 -2.52
CA ARG A 335 8.87 -10.49 -1.87
C ARG A 335 8.76 -11.97 -2.23
N ALA A 336 7.55 -12.53 -2.18
CA ALA A 336 7.31 -13.92 -2.55
C ALA A 336 7.71 -14.21 -4.01
N VAL A 337 7.36 -13.32 -4.95
CA VAL A 337 7.75 -13.49 -6.36
C VAL A 337 9.25 -13.28 -6.53
N LEU A 338 9.85 -12.23 -5.96
CA LEU A 338 11.28 -11.96 -6.07
C LEU A 338 12.13 -13.15 -5.61
N PHE A 339 11.86 -13.71 -4.44
CA PHE A 339 12.63 -14.86 -3.92
C PHE A 339 12.33 -16.19 -4.64
N SER A 340 11.30 -16.24 -5.51
CA SER A 340 11.08 -17.38 -6.40
C SER A 340 12.00 -17.36 -7.62
N ILE A 341 12.55 -16.18 -7.96
CA ILE A 341 13.43 -15.94 -9.11
C ILE A 341 14.88 -16.23 -8.74
N ALA A 342 15.56 -17.07 -9.51
CA ALA A 342 16.94 -17.45 -9.22
C ALA A 342 17.92 -16.27 -9.37
N GLU A 343 17.74 -15.45 -10.40
CA GLU A 343 18.54 -14.27 -10.71
C GLU A 343 18.50 -13.26 -9.56
N PHE A 344 17.33 -13.03 -8.98
CA PHE A 344 17.19 -12.15 -7.83
C PHE A 344 17.85 -12.74 -6.58
N ARG A 345 17.68 -14.04 -6.31
CA ARG A 345 18.37 -14.71 -5.19
C ARG A 345 19.89 -14.59 -5.31
N ASN A 346 20.43 -14.73 -6.52
CA ASN A 346 21.86 -14.57 -6.78
C ASN A 346 22.31 -13.12 -6.56
N PHE A 347 21.50 -12.13 -6.97
CA PHE A 347 21.76 -10.72 -6.66
C PHE A 347 21.81 -10.48 -5.14
N VAL A 348 20.85 -10.98 -4.36
CA VAL A 348 20.86 -10.79 -2.89
C VAL A 348 22.08 -11.49 -2.25
N LYS A 349 22.49 -12.65 -2.76
CA LYS A 349 23.74 -13.30 -2.33
C LYS A 349 24.97 -12.42 -2.61
N SER A 350 25.05 -11.78 -3.78
CA SER A 350 26.21 -10.95 -4.13
C SER A 350 26.35 -9.70 -3.27
N LEU A 351 25.25 -9.18 -2.70
CA LEU A 351 25.30 -8.02 -1.78
C LEU A 351 26.14 -8.24 -0.51
N HIS A 352 26.37 -9.51 -0.13
CA HIS A 352 27.10 -9.87 1.09
C HIS A 352 28.55 -10.29 0.81
N VAL A 353 28.99 -10.31 -0.46
CA VAL A 353 30.34 -10.70 -0.87
C VAL A 353 31.22 -9.47 -1.08
N ASP A 354 30.67 -8.43 -1.73
CA ASP A 354 31.39 -7.20 -2.04
C ASP A 354 31.19 -6.15 -0.93
N ALA A 355 31.92 -6.32 0.17
CA ALA A 355 32.15 -5.33 1.23
C ALA A 355 30.94 -4.44 1.60
N ASP A 356 29.81 -5.02 2.05
CA ASP A 356 28.60 -4.39 2.66
C ASP A 356 28.02 -3.09 2.03
N SER A 357 28.58 -2.56 0.95
CA SER A 357 28.39 -1.17 0.54
C SER A 357 27.03 -0.95 -0.14
N ASP A 358 26.57 -1.92 -0.94
CA ASP A 358 25.27 -1.85 -1.60
C ASP A 358 24.12 -2.08 -0.60
N LEU A 359 24.29 -2.99 0.36
CA LEU A 359 23.28 -3.21 1.41
C LEU A 359 23.22 -2.01 2.37
N GLN A 360 24.38 -1.44 2.72
CA GLN A 360 24.47 -0.20 3.48
C GLN A 360 23.84 0.97 2.72
N CYS A 361 24.02 1.04 1.39
CA CYS A 361 23.36 2.02 0.53
C CYS A 361 21.83 1.87 0.57
N ILE A 362 21.31 0.64 0.45
CA ILE A 362 19.87 0.36 0.62
C ILE A 362 19.37 0.83 2.00
N GLU A 363 20.12 0.50 3.06
CA GLU A 363 19.80 0.90 4.43
C GLU A 363 19.74 2.43 4.58
N ASP A 364 20.76 3.14 4.10
CA ASP A 364 20.84 4.60 4.20
C ASP A 364 19.74 5.30 3.40
N GLU A 365 19.36 4.75 2.24
CA GLU A 365 18.22 5.24 1.47
C GLU A 365 16.90 5.05 2.23
N ILE A 366 16.64 3.86 2.78
CA ILE A 366 15.42 3.58 3.55
C ILE A 366 15.30 4.51 4.75
N PHE A 367 16.41 4.76 5.46
CA PHE A 367 16.42 5.58 6.67
C PHE A 367 16.74 7.06 6.43
N THR A 368 16.75 7.52 5.18
CA THR A 368 16.95 8.94 4.85
C THR A 368 15.86 9.79 5.49
N GLY A 369 16.25 10.80 6.27
CA GLY A 369 15.33 11.74 6.93
C GLY A 369 14.53 11.16 8.10
N VAL A 370 14.87 9.95 8.58
CA VAL A 370 14.24 9.33 9.75
C VAL A 370 14.90 9.85 11.04
N ASP A 371 14.09 10.08 12.07
CA ASP A 371 14.58 10.47 13.40
C ASP A 371 15.62 9.46 13.93
N PRO A 372 16.76 9.91 14.52
CA PRO A 372 17.83 9.02 14.96
C PRO A 372 17.38 7.90 15.91
N LEU A 373 16.49 8.17 16.87
CA LEU A 373 16.02 7.17 17.84
C LEU A 373 15.11 6.13 17.16
N VAL A 374 14.26 6.58 16.23
CA VAL A 374 13.43 5.69 15.42
C VAL A 374 14.30 4.85 14.48
N LYS A 375 15.30 5.45 13.85
CA LYS A 375 16.27 4.76 12.98
C LYS A 375 17.00 3.66 13.72
N GLU A 376 17.51 3.91 14.92
CA GLU A 376 18.22 2.90 15.72
C GLU A 376 17.36 1.67 16.00
N LYS A 377 16.11 1.89 16.43
CA LYS A 377 15.16 0.80 16.68
C LYS A 377 14.86 -0.01 15.42
N LEU A 378 14.54 0.67 14.32
CA LEU A 378 14.17 0.00 13.07
C LEU A 378 15.35 -0.67 12.37
N ARG A 379 16.57 -0.18 12.57
CA ARG A 379 17.81 -0.79 12.08
C ARG A 379 18.02 -2.20 12.63
N VAL A 380 17.63 -2.45 13.88
CA VAL A 380 17.68 -3.80 14.47
C VAL A 380 16.76 -4.75 13.71
N ASP A 381 15.54 -4.31 13.38
CA ASP A 381 14.59 -5.16 12.66
C ASP A 381 14.99 -5.34 11.19
N PHE A 382 15.54 -4.31 10.55
CA PHE A 382 16.11 -4.38 9.21
C PHE A 382 17.21 -5.45 9.13
N LYS A 383 18.19 -5.41 10.04
CA LYS A 383 19.28 -6.39 10.10
C LYS A 383 18.77 -7.81 10.31
N LYS A 384 17.83 -8.01 11.24
CA LYS A 384 17.22 -9.32 11.47
C LYS A 384 16.56 -9.88 10.20
N GLU A 385 15.87 -9.04 9.43
CA GLU A 385 15.21 -9.46 8.19
C GLU A 385 16.24 -9.81 7.10
N THR A 386 17.29 -9.01 6.92
CA THR A 386 18.34 -9.27 5.93
C THR A 386 19.15 -10.51 6.28
N ASP A 387 19.50 -10.70 7.56
CA ASP A 387 20.20 -11.89 8.05
C ASP A 387 19.34 -13.14 7.84
N PHE A 388 18.02 -13.03 8.06
CA PHE A 388 17.08 -14.12 7.81
C PHE A 388 17.00 -14.48 6.31
N HIS A 389 16.97 -13.49 5.42
CA HIS A 389 17.05 -13.74 3.98
C HIS A 389 18.36 -14.43 3.60
N GLN A 390 19.49 -13.97 4.15
CA GLN A 390 20.80 -14.57 3.89
C GLN A 390 20.87 -16.02 4.39
N TYR A 391 20.32 -16.30 5.57
CA TYR A 391 20.18 -17.65 6.10
C TYR A 391 19.38 -18.55 5.14
N LEU A 392 18.20 -18.12 4.69
CA LEU A 392 17.38 -18.90 3.75
C LEU A 392 18.04 -19.09 2.37
N LEU A 393 18.94 -18.19 1.96
CA LEU A 393 19.67 -18.30 0.71
C LEU A 393 20.80 -19.34 0.78
N ASN A 394 21.34 -19.60 1.98
CA ASN A 394 22.49 -20.46 2.20
C ASN A 394 22.13 -21.83 2.79
N ASP A 395 20.97 -21.96 3.43
CA ASP A 395 20.52 -23.23 4.03
C ASP A 395 20.01 -24.21 2.94
N GLU A 396 20.77 -25.28 2.69
CA GLU A 396 20.38 -26.31 1.72
C GLU A 396 19.18 -27.17 2.15
N THR A 397 18.87 -27.23 3.45
CA THR A 397 17.81 -28.08 4.00
C THR A 397 16.48 -27.33 4.08
N HIS A 398 16.49 -26.15 4.71
CA HIS A 398 15.31 -25.35 5.01
C HIS A 398 15.17 -24.10 4.14
N GLY A 399 16.23 -23.71 3.42
CA GLY A 399 16.26 -22.54 2.55
C GLY A 399 15.54 -22.71 1.21
N PHE A 400 15.75 -21.75 0.33
CA PHE A 400 15.09 -21.71 -0.99
C PHE A 400 15.58 -22.83 -1.91
N LYS A 401 14.64 -23.44 -2.62
CA LYS A 401 14.93 -24.49 -3.60
C LYS A 401 14.72 -23.98 -5.03
N GLU A 402 15.42 -24.61 -5.96
CA GLU A 402 15.18 -24.37 -7.37
C GLU A 402 13.71 -24.73 -7.72
N LYS A 403 13.07 -23.93 -8.57
CA LYS A 403 11.64 -24.04 -8.91
C LYS A 403 10.68 -23.87 -7.72
N ASP A 404 11.13 -23.36 -6.58
CA ASP A 404 10.20 -22.84 -5.56
C ASP A 404 9.31 -21.78 -6.21
N THR A 405 8.00 -22.01 -6.17
CA THR A 405 7.01 -21.03 -6.64
C THR A 405 6.81 -19.91 -5.60
N PRO A 406 6.16 -18.79 -5.95
CA PRO A 406 5.81 -17.75 -4.98
C PRO A 406 5.04 -18.26 -3.74
N LEU A 407 4.30 -19.36 -3.87
CA LEU A 407 3.60 -19.96 -2.73
C LEU A 407 4.54 -20.73 -1.79
N HIS A 408 5.60 -21.36 -2.32
CA HIS A 408 6.64 -21.96 -1.48
C HIS A 408 7.43 -20.88 -0.75
N THR A 409 7.83 -19.83 -1.47
CA THR A 409 8.66 -18.77 -0.92
C THR A 409 7.94 -17.98 0.17
N ALA A 410 6.65 -17.68 0.01
CA ALA A 410 5.84 -17.04 1.06
C ALA A 410 5.82 -17.86 2.37
N ILE A 411 5.76 -19.19 2.28
CA ILE A 411 5.83 -20.08 3.45
C ILE A 411 7.23 -20.05 4.07
N ARG A 412 8.30 -20.17 3.28
CA ARG A 412 9.70 -20.14 3.80
C ARG A 412 10.06 -18.82 4.46
N LEU A 413 9.64 -17.72 3.85
CA LEU A 413 9.84 -16.36 4.38
C LEU A 413 9.04 -16.11 5.67
N GLY A 414 8.09 -16.98 6.03
CA GLY A 414 7.19 -16.74 7.15
C GLY A 414 6.28 -15.52 6.90
N ASP A 415 5.91 -15.28 5.65
CA ASP A 415 5.03 -14.18 5.23
C ASP A 415 3.82 -14.72 4.44
N TYR A 416 3.30 -15.87 4.89
CA TYR A 416 2.09 -16.45 4.34
C TYR A 416 0.85 -15.72 4.88
N ARG A 417 0.28 -14.83 4.07
CA ARG A 417 -0.86 -13.95 4.41
C ARG A 417 -2.21 -14.55 3.98
N TYR A 418 -2.43 -15.84 4.19
CA TYR A 418 -3.73 -16.50 4.05
C TYR A 418 -4.46 -16.22 2.73
N ASP A 419 -5.70 -15.73 2.79
CA ASP A 419 -6.49 -15.42 1.59
C ASP A 419 -5.72 -14.47 0.66
N GLU A 420 -4.98 -13.48 1.19
CA GLU A 420 -4.19 -12.55 0.35
C GLU A 420 -3.08 -13.26 -0.45
N THR A 421 -2.44 -14.28 0.14
CA THR A 421 -1.42 -15.10 -0.52
C THR A 421 -2.07 -16.15 -1.43
N TRP A 422 -3.18 -16.74 -1.01
CA TRP A 422 -3.91 -17.74 -1.80
C TRP A 422 -4.51 -17.13 -3.05
N ASP A 423 -5.14 -15.97 -2.94
CA ASP A 423 -5.70 -15.22 -4.06
C ASP A 423 -4.62 -14.91 -5.11
N ALA A 424 -3.42 -14.53 -4.66
CA ALA A 424 -2.31 -14.22 -5.56
C ALA A 424 -1.69 -15.48 -6.20
N PHE A 425 -1.59 -16.60 -5.47
CA PHE A 425 -0.68 -17.70 -5.81
C PHE A 425 -1.30 -19.11 -5.81
N SER A 426 -2.62 -19.25 -5.65
CA SER A 426 -3.33 -20.54 -5.63
C SER A 426 -3.07 -21.42 -6.85
N ARG A 427 -2.82 -20.82 -8.03
CA ARG A 427 -2.41 -21.53 -9.25
C ARG A 427 -1.14 -22.39 -9.08
N PHE A 428 -0.35 -22.11 -8.06
CA PHE A 428 0.88 -22.84 -7.74
C PHE A 428 0.69 -23.92 -6.66
N ALA A 429 -0.51 -24.09 -6.11
CA ALA A 429 -0.78 -24.93 -4.94
C ALA A 429 -0.40 -26.41 -5.11
N ARG A 430 -0.41 -26.93 -6.34
CA ARG A 430 -0.03 -28.32 -6.67
C ARG A 430 1.32 -28.42 -7.38
N ARG A 431 1.99 -27.30 -7.65
CA ARG A 431 3.30 -27.33 -8.33
C ARG A 431 4.35 -27.83 -7.35
N LYS A 432 5.25 -28.68 -7.85
CA LYS A 432 6.40 -29.18 -7.12
C LYS A 432 7.62 -28.33 -7.44
N ASN A 433 8.47 -28.09 -6.44
CA ASN A 433 9.81 -27.56 -6.65
C ASN A 433 10.75 -28.66 -7.17
N LYS A 434 12.06 -28.37 -7.29
CA LYS A 434 13.06 -29.34 -7.76
C LYS A 434 13.16 -30.59 -6.88
N ASP A 435 12.91 -30.47 -5.58
CA ASP A 435 12.95 -31.58 -4.63
C ASP A 435 11.66 -32.43 -4.68
N GLY A 436 10.73 -32.13 -5.60
CA GLY A 436 9.45 -32.84 -5.71
C GLY A 436 8.43 -32.45 -4.62
N VAL A 437 8.71 -31.39 -3.85
CA VAL A 437 7.91 -30.93 -2.71
C VAL A 437 6.89 -29.89 -3.18
N THR A 438 5.64 -30.04 -2.73
CA THR A 438 4.55 -29.06 -2.93
C THR A 438 4.49 -28.06 -1.75
N PRO A 439 3.79 -26.91 -1.89
CA PRO A 439 3.63 -25.97 -0.78
C PRO A 439 2.96 -26.57 0.46
N MET A 440 2.01 -27.49 0.27
CA MET A 440 1.38 -28.23 1.37
C MET A 440 2.36 -29.13 2.11
N GLN A 441 3.19 -29.88 1.36
CA GLN A 441 4.23 -30.73 1.96
C GLN A 441 5.27 -29.91 2.72
N LEU A 442 5.64 -28.75 2.19
CA LEU A 442 6.52 -27.80 2.86
C LEU A 442 5.90 -27.30 4.18
N ALA A 443 4.64 -26.86 4.16
CA ALA A 443 3.98 -26.40 5.39
C ALA A 443 3.89 -27.51 6.46
N ILE A 444 3.65 -28.75 6.05
CA ILE A 444 3.58 -29.91 6.95
C ILE A 444 4.95 -30.28 7.53
N SER A 445 6.03 -30.20 6.74
CA SER A 445 7.37 -30.45 7.27
C SER A 445 7.76 -29.43 8.34
N LEU A 446 7.31 -28.18 8.20
CA LEU A 446 7.46 -27.15 9.23
C LEU A 446 6.65 -27.46 10.49
N VAL A 447 5.47 -28.07 10.38
CA VAL A 447 4.73 -28.53 11.59
C VAL A 447 5.54 -29.59 12.35
N SER A 448 6.20 -30.50 11.63
CA SER A 448 6.99 -31.58 12.25
C SER A 448 8.28 -31.08 12.91
N SER A 449 8.80 -29.92 12.51
CA SER A 449 10.03 -29.34 13.10
C SER A 449 9.79 -28.48 14.34
N VAL A 450 8.55 -28.07 14.63
CA VAL A 450 8.23 -27.25 15.81
C VAL A 450 8.26 -28.12 17.08
N LYS A 451 9.36 -28.02 17.83
CA LYS A 451 9.59 -28.76 19.10
C LYS A 451 8.75 -28.25 20.27
N GLU A 452 8.44 -26.95 20.35
CA GLU A 452 7.67 -26.34 21.46
C GLU A 452 6.70 -25.24 20.99
N LYS A 453 5.49 -25.23 21.54
CA LYS A 453 4.35 -24.37 21.11
C LYS A 453 4.41 -22.89 21.56
N LYS A 454 5.53 -22.34 22.04
CA LYS A 454 5.42 -21.27 23.06
C LYS A 454 5.65 -19.80 22.67
N THR A 455 6.17 -19.44 21.50
CA THR A 455 6.33 -17.99 21.14
C THR A 455 6.25 -17.66 19.66
N ALA A 456 6.83 -18.48 18.76
CA ALA A 456 6.72 -18.31 17.31
C ALA A 456 5.29 -18.54 16.75
N LEU A 457 4.36 -18.97 17.60
CA LEU A 457 2.97 -19.28 17.24
C LEU A 457 2.02 -18.07 17.31
N ASN A 458 2.47 -16.90 17.79
CA ASN A 458 1.60 -15.73 17.97
C ASN A 458 1.46 -14.86 16.70
N ASP A 459 2.36 -15.00 15.72
CA ASP A 459 2.17 -14.40 14.40
C ASP A 459 1.57 -15.45 13.48
N PRO A 460 0.31 -15.26 13.02
CA PRO A 460 -0.34 -16.24 12.19
C PRO A 460 0.46 -16.51 10.91
N ARG A 461 1.10 -15.49 10.31
CA ARG A 461 1.84 -15.62 9.04
C ARG A 461 3.01 -16.60 9.08
N LYS A 462 3.55 -16.83 10.28
CA LYS A 462 4.68 -17.74 10.56
C LYS A 462 4.23 -19.07 11.16
N ASN A 463 2.94 -19.23 11.45
CA ASN A 463 2.41 -20.35 12.21
C ASN A 463 2.08 -21.54 11.30
N PRO A 464 2.87 -22.64 11.33
CA PRO A 464 2.71 -23.72 10.37
C PRO A 464 1.39 -24.50 10.58
N PHE A 465 0.86 -24.58 11.80
CA PHE A 465 -0.44 -25.22 12.05
C PHE A 465 -1.56 -24.46 11.37
N PHE A 466 -1.56 -23.14 11.52
CA PHE A 466 -2.59 -22.29 10.94
C PHE A 466 -2.46 -22.22 9.40
N ILE A 467 -1.24 -22.23 8.86
CA ILE A 467 -1.00 -22.34 7.41
C ILE A 467 -1.55 -23.65 6.86
N VAL A 468 -1.23 -24.80 7.47
CA VAL A 468 -1.73 -26.11 7.02
C VAL A 468 -3.26 -26.16 7.10
N ASN A 469 -3.85 -25.66 8.19
CA ASN A 469 -5.31 -25.60 8.34
C ASN A 469 -5.96 -24.77 7.22
N HIS A 470 -5.39 -23.59 6.93
CA HIS A 470 -5.88 -22.75 5.84
C HIS A 470 -5.77 -23.47 4.48
N LEU A 471 -4.64 -24.09 4.17
CA LEU A 471 -4.44 -24.84 2.92
C LEU A 471 -5.44 -26.00 2.76
N LEU A 472 -5.75 -26.72 3.85
CA LEU A 472 -6.80 -27.74 3.87
C LEU A 472 -8.19 -27.15 3.55
N ASN A 473 -8.54 -26.04 4.19
CA ASN A 473 -9.82 -25.37 3.99
C ASN A 473 -9.99 -24.80 2.58
N GLN A 474 -8.90 -24.54 1.87
CA GLN A 474 -8.90 -24.18 0.44
C GLN A 474 -8.99 -25.39 -0.51
N GLY A 475 -9.19 -26.61 0.03
CA GLY A 475 -9.42 -27.82 -0.75
C GLY A 475 -8.15 -28.59 -1.15
N LEU A 476 -7.00 -28.32 -0.55
CA LEU A 476 -5.80 -29.14 -0.76
C LEU A 476 -5.88 -30.42 0.06
N ASN A 477 -5.90 -31.56 -0.62
CA ASN A 477 -5.89 -32.86 0.02
C ASN A 477 -4.45 -33.30 0.32
N TYR A 478 -4.19 -33.71 1.56
CA TYR A 478 -2.93 -34.35 1.94
C TYR A 478 -3.17 -35.48 2.97
N PRO A 479 -2.61 -36.69 2.75
CA PRO A 479 -2.74 -37.79 3.69
C PRO A 479 -1.96 -37.47 4.97
N MET A 480 -2.66 -37.41 6.10
CA MET A 480 -2.06 -37.14 7.41
C MET A 480 -2.50 -38.19 8.42
N THR A 481 -1.65 -38.42 9.42
CA THR A 481 -2.03 -39.21 10.59
C THR A 481 -3.19 -38.54 11.34
N ARG A 482 -4.05 -39.34 11.98
CA ARG A 482 -5.18 -38.82 12.77
C ARG A 482 -4.73 -37.82 13.84
N LYS A 483 -3.58 -38.08 14.47
CA LYS A 483 -2.96 -37.19 15.47
C LYS A 483 -2.62 -35.83 14.89
N LEU A 484 -1.92 -35.78 13.75
CA LEU A 484 -1.56 -34.51 13.10
C LEU A 484 -2.80 -33.76 12.63
N ARG A 485 -3.80 -34.46 12.09
CA ARG A 485 -5.05 -33.84 11.66
C ARG A 485 -5.78 -33.14 12.81
N SER A 486 -5.95 -33.80 13.96
CA SER A 486 -6.54 -33.17 15.16
C SER A 486 -5.70 -31.99 15.66
N GLN A 487 -4.37 -32.13 15.68
CA GLN A 487 -3.51 -31.02 16.09
C GLN A 487 -3.64 -29.76 15.22
N VAL A 488 -3.94 -29.93 13.93
CA VAL A 488 -4.15 -28.83 12.97
C VAL A 488 -5.57 -28.29 13.06
N SER A 489 -6.59 -29.15 13.08
CA SER A 489 -8.00 -28.73 13.10
C SER A 489 -8.38 -28.02 14.39
N ASP A 490 -7.85 -28.49 15.51
CA ASP A 490 -8.21 -28.01 16.84
C ASP A 490 -7.33 -26.80 17.25
N TYR A 491 -6.43 -26.37 16.36
CA TYR A 491 -5.51 -25.28 16.63
C TYR A 491 -6.24 -23.94 16.65
N GLN A 492 -6.28 -23.29 17.82
CA GLN A 492 -6.70 -21.90 17.96
C GLN A 492 -5.49 -21.00 18.10
N LEU A 493 -5.47 -19.92 17.33
CA LEU A 493 -4.42 -18.93 17.41
C LEU A 493 -4.49 -18.21 18.77
N PRO A 494 -3.44 -18.27 19.60
CA PRO A 494 -3.40 -17.52 20.85
C PRO A 494 -3.27 -16.01 20.54
N THR A 495 -4.30 -15.22 20.87
CA THR A 495 -4.26 -13.77 20.70
C THR A 495 -4.59 -13.05 22.00
N ALA A 496 -3.89 -11.96 22.28
CA ALA A 496 -4.18 -11.09 23.43
C ALA A 496 -5.57 -10.44 23.31
N HIS A 497 -6.01 -10.15 22.07
CA HIS A 497 -7.29 -9.52 21.76
C HIS A 497 -8.50 -10.25 22.39
N LEU A 498 -8.52 -11.58 22.33
CA LEU A 498 -9.60 -12.36 22.95
C LEU A 498 -9.60 -12.28 24.48
N ASN A 499 -8.43 -12.18 25.10
CA ASN A 499 -8.32 -12.01 26.55
C ASN A 499 -8.72 -10.60 26.98
N GLU A 500 -8.33 -9.58 26.23
CA GLU A 500 -8.77 -8.20 26.50
C GLU A 500 -10.27 -8.04 26.27
N ALA A 501 -10.85 -8.71 25.27
CA ALA A 501 -12.31 -8.75 25.07
C ALA A 501 -13.06 -9.30 26.30
N LYS A 502 -12.52 -10.34 26.96
CA LYS A 502 -13.11 -10.89 28.19
C LYS A 502 -13.05 -9.91 29.36
N LYS A 503 -11.99 -9.12 29.44
CA LYS A 503 -11.75 -8.14 30.52
C LYS A 503 -12.54 -6.86 30.35
N ALA A 504 -12.92 -6.50 29.13
CA ALA A 504 -13.70 -5.30 28.86
C ALA A 504 -15.03 -5.32 29.62
N THR A 505 -15.35 -4.24 30.31
CA THR A 505 -16.51 -4.10 31.21
C THR A 505 -17.56 -3.10 30.71
N ASN A 506 -17.19 -2.26 29.74
CA ASN A 506 -18.02 -1.20 29.18
C ASN A 506 -17.81 -1.03 27.67
N LEU A 507 -18.65 -0.22 27.02
CA LEU A 507 -18.61 0.00 25.58
C LEU A 507 -17.27 0.58 25.11
N THR A 508 -16.69 1.52 25.86
CA THR A 508 -15.44 2.18 25.49
C THR A 508 -14.29 1.18 25.44
N GLU A 509 -14.17 0.32 26.44
CA GLU A 509 -13.18 -0.76 26.48
C GLU A 509 -13.41 -1.78 25.36
N LEU A 510 -14.66 -2.16 25.09
CA LEU A 510 -14.98 -3.05 23.99
C LEU A 510 -14.60 -2.45 22.63
N LEU A 511 -14.91 -1.17 22.40
CA LEU A 511 -14.53 -0.47 21.16
C LEU A 511 -13.01 -0.32 21.04
N ALA A 512 -12.28 -0.19 22.15
CA ALA A 512 -10.81 -0.18 22.15
C ALA A 512 -10.23 -1.54 21.72
N VAL A 513 -10.84 -2.66 22.13
CA VAL A 513 -10.46 -4.00 21.65
C VAL A 513 -10.69 -4.12 20.14
N PHE A 514 -11.85 -3.67 19.64
CA PHE A 514 -12.14 -3.70 18.21
C PHE A 514 -11.20 -2.81 17.40
N GLN A 515 -10.86 -1.63 17.92
CA GLN A 515 -9.84 -0.77 17.33
C GLN A 515 -8.49 -1.49 17.26
N ALA A 516 -8.04 -2.11 18.36
CA ALA A 516 -6.78 -2.84 18.41
C ALA A 516 -6.75 -4.02 17.42
N ILE A 517 -7.89 -4.71 17.21
CA ILE A 517 -8.02 -5.74 16.17
C ILE A 517 -7.89 -5.10 14.78
N GLY A 518 -8.60 -4.00 14.52
CA GLY A 518 -8.60 -3.29 13.24
C GLY A 518 -7.21 -2.78 12.82
N GLU A 519 -6.43 -2.33 13.79
CA GLU A 519 -5.09 -1.73 13.62
C GLU A 519 -3.95 -2.77 13.69
N ASP A 520 -4.22 -4.03 14.08
CA ASP A 520 -3.17 -5.07 14.17
C ASP A 520 -2.70 -5.57 12.79
N GLY A 521 -1.51 -5.12 12.41
CA GLY A 521 -0.86 -5.38 11.13
C GLY A 521 -0.50 -6.85 10.83
N ARG A 522 -0.52 -7.73 11.84
CA ARG A 522 -0.22 -9.16 11.67
C ARG A 522 -1.35 -9.91 10.98
N PHE A 523 -2.57 -9.41 11.13
CA PHE A 523 -3.78 -10.03 10.59
C PHE A 523 -4.16 -9.44 9.23
N THR A 524 -4.70 -10.29 8.35
CA THR A 524 -5.39 -9.84 7.13
C THR A 524 -6.76 -9.26 7.49
N LEU A 525 -7.38 -8.51 6.57
CA LEU A 525 -8.72 -7.95 6.80
C LEU A 525 -9.76 -9.03 7.15
N LYS A 526 -9.72 -10.19 6.50
CA LYS A 526 -10.63 -11.30 6.81
C LYS A 526 -10.39 -11.83 8.21
N MET A 527 -9.13 -12.09 8.58
CA MET A 527 -8.81 -12.58 9.92
C MET A 527 -9.23 -11.59 11.01
N ARG A 528 -9.08 -10.27 10.79
CA ARG A 528 -9.56 -9.26 11.73
C ARG A 528 -11.07 -9.31 11.91
N LYS A 529 -11.81 -9.54 10.83
CA LYS A 529 -13.27 -9.69 10.86
C LYS A 529 -13.70 -10.95 11.61
N ASP A 530 -13.04 -12.07 11.37
CA ASP A 530 -13.30 -13.33 12.06
C ASP A 530 -12.94 -13.22 13.56
N LEU A 531 -11.83 -12.55 13.86
CA LEU A 531 -11.39 -12.27 15.23
C LEU A 531 -12.35 -11.33 15.96
N ALA A 532 -12.94 -10.35 15.25
CA ALA A 532 -13.95 -9.45 15.82
C ALA A 532 -15.20 -10.19 16.29
N ILE A 533 -15.66 -11.17 15.49
CA ILE A 533 -16.79 -12.05 15.87
C ILE A 533 -16.42 -12.84 17.13
N SER A 534 -15.25 -13.50 17.13
CA SER A 534 -14.77 -14.27 18.28
C SER A 534 -14.56 -13.42 19.54
N ALA A 535 -14.15 -12.16 19.37
CA ALA A 535 -13.98 -11.22 20.47
C ALA A 535 -15.32 -10.83 21.10
N LEU A 536 -16.36 -10.57 20.27
CA LEU A 536 -17.70 -10.31 20.78
C LEU A 536 -18.26 -11.51 21.54
N ASP A 537 -18.09 -12.72 21.01
CA ASP A 537 -18.49 -13.96 21.69
C ASP A 537 -17.83 -14.08 23.07
N CYS A 538 -16.52 -13.87 23.13
CA CYS A 538 -15.77 -13.91 24.39
C CYS A 538 -16.23 -12.85 25.38
N PHE A 539 -16.54 -11.62 24.91
CA PHE A 539 -17.06 -10.55 25.73
C PHE A 539 -18.44 -10.92 26.31
N ILE A 540 -19.38 -11.37 25.48
CA ILE A 540 -20.74 -11.76 25.90
C ILE A 540 -20.68 -12.84 26.98
N ILE A 541 -19.88 -13.89 26.75
CA ILE A 541 -19.74 -15.01 27.70
C ILE A 541 -19.14 -14.52 29.03
N ALA A 542 -18.09 -13.69 28.99
CA ALA A 542 -17.43 -13.19 30.19
C ALA A 542 -18.30 -12.21 30.99
N GLN A 543 -19.11 -11.41 30.29
CA GLN A 543 -19.97 -10.38 30.87
C GLN A 543 -21.40 -10.85 31.13
N ALA A 544 -21.69 -12.15 31.05
CA ALA A 544 -23.03 -12.71 31.21
C ALA A 544 -23.75 -12.27 32.52
N ASN A 545 -22.97 -12.02 33.59
CA ASN A 545 -23.48 -11.56 34.88
C ASN A 545 -23.45 -10.03 35.06
N ASN A 546 -23.04 -9.27 34.06
CA ASN A 546 -22.94 -7.81 34.13
C ASN A 546 -24.33 -7.18 34.00
N PRO A 547 -24.82 -6.43 35.01
CA PRO A 547 -26.16 -5.82 34.98
C PRO A 547 -26.33 -4.79 33.85
N HIS A 548 -25.24 -4.27 33.30
CA HIS A 548 -25.25 -3.29 32.22
C HIS A 548 -25.07 -3.91 30.82
N LEU A 549 -24.91 -5.25 30.72
CA LEU A 549 -24.65 -5.94 29.45
C LEU A 549 -25.68 -5.56 28.37
N ARG A 550 -26.97 -5.56 28.70
CA ARG A 550 -28.04 -5.19 27.76
C ARG A 550 -27.83 -3.79 27.15
N LYS A 551 -27.46 -2.81 27.99
CA LYS A 551 -27.21 -1.44 27.53
C LYS A 551 -25.97 -1.39 26.63
N ILE A 552 -24.88 -2.03 27.06
CA ILE A 552 -23.63 -2.07 26.29
C ILE A 552 -23.87 -2.69 24.90
N LEU A 553 -24.59 -3.80 24.82
CA LEU A 553 -24.90 -4.47 23.56
C LEU A 553 -25.83 -3.62 22.66
N SER A 554 -26.83 -2.94 23.24
CA SER A 554 -27.68 -2.01 22.49
C SER A 554 -26.88 -0.84 21.91
N ASP A 555 -26.02 -0.23 22.71
CA ASP A 555 -25.17 0.89 22.27
C ASP A 555 -24.14 0.41 21.22
N PHE A 556 -23.60 -0.81 21.37
CA PHE A 556 -22.72 -1.44 20.38
C PHE A 556 -23.45 -1.72 19.07
N ARG A 557 -24.70 -2.20 19.09
CA ARG A 557 -25.52 -2.39 17.89
C ARG A 557 -25.76 -1.06 17.17
N GLN A 558 -26.01 0.02 17.91
CA GLN A 558 -26.15 1.35 17.33
C GLN A 558 -24.82 1.80 16.70
N ALA A 559 -23.70 1.58 17.38
CA ALA A 559 -22.37 1.89 16.87
C ALA A 559 -22.05 1.12 15.57
N LEU A 560 -22.40 -0.16 15.50
CA LEU A 560 -22.16 -1.04 14.37
C LEU A 560 -22.97 -0.64 13.12
N ASN A 561 -24.18 -0.11 13.31
CA ASN A 561 -25.08 0.31 12.23
C ASN A 561 -24.98 1.81 11.89
N GLY A 562 -24.26 2.59 12.71
CA GLY A 562 -24.01 4.00 12.45
C GLY A 562 -22.88 4.24 11.45
N ASP A 563 -22.95 5.36 10.72
CA ASP A 563 -21.95 5.74 9.71
C ASP A 563 -20.67 6.37 10.25
N LYS A 564 -20.52 6.49 11.59
CA LYS A 564 -19.45 7.30 12.20
C LYS A 564 -18.80 6.66 13.43
N VAL A 565 -18.48 5.37 13.36
CA VAL A 565 -17.65 4.71 14.39
C VAL A 565 -16.38 4.16 13.75
N PRO A 566 -15.29 4.96 13.68
CA PRO A 566 -14.09 4.58 12.93
C PRO A 566 -13.41 3.30 13.45
N GLN A 567 -13.56 2.99 14.74
CA GLN A 567 -13.08 1.75 15.36
C GLN A 567 -13.68 0.49 14.70
N LEU A 568 -14.87 0.61 14.13
CA LEU A 568 -15.59 -0.49 13.48
C LEU A 568 -15.54 -0.41 11.94
N GLN A 569 -14.85 0.59 11.38
CA GLN A 569 -14.86 0.84 9.93
C GLN A 569 -14.30 -0.35 9.13
N TYR A 570 -13.30 -1.06 9.65
CA TYR A 570 -12.76 -2.25 9.00
C TYR A 570 -13.78 -3.39 8.89
N ILE A 571 -14.77 -3.47 9.79
CA ILE A 571 -15.87 -4.44 9.69
C ILE A 571 -16.67 -4.16 8.43
N ARG A 572 -16.94 -2.88 8.13
CA ARG A 572 -17.72 -2.44 6.97
C ARG A 572 -16.92 -2.40 5.66
N GLN A 573 -15.60 -2.59 5.72
CA GLN A 573 -14.76 -2.59 4.53
C GLN A 573 -15.13 -3.75 3.59
N LEU A 574 -15.50 -3.43 2.35
CA LEU A 574 -15.83 -4.44 1.34
C LEU A 574 -14.55 -5.13 0.85
N ARG A 575 -14.68 -6.42 0.51
CA ARG A 575 -13.57 -7.25 -0.02
C ARG A 575 -13.76 -7.58 -1.50
N SER A 576 -14.61 -6.83 -2.21
CA SER A 576 -14.88 -7.12 -3.61
C SER A 576 -13.59 -7.01 -4.44
N GLU A 577 -13.48 -7.84 -5.45
CA GLU A 577 -12.27 -7.96 -6.29
C GLU A 577 -12.48 -7.40 -7.70
N LEU A 578 -13.73 -7.09 -8.04
CA LEU A 578 -14.09 -6.53 -9.34
C LEU A 578 -14.21 -5.00 -9.23
N TRP A 579 -13.45 -4.29 -10.06
CA TRP A 579 -13.43 -2.82 -10.08
C TRP A 579 -14.81 -2.20 -10.24
N ILE A 580 -15.65 -2.75 -11.12
CA ILE A 580 -17.02 -2.25 -11.31
C ILE A 580 -17.85 -2.34 -10.02
N ILE A 581 -17.71 -3.43 -9.26
CA ILE A 581 -18.41 -3.60 -7.99
C ILE A 581 -17.84 -2.65 -6.93
N ARG A 582 -16.51 -2.45 -6.90
CA ARG A 582 -15.85 -1.49 -6.01
C ARG A 582 -16.28 -0.04 -6.28
N GLN A 583 -16.49 0.33 -7.54
CA GLN A 583 -16.99 1.66 -7.93
C GLN A 583 -18.47 1.85 -7.53
N ILE A 584 -19.32 0.85 -7.76
CA ILE A 584 -20.75 0.93 -7.44
C ILE A 584 -20.98 0.94 -5.92
N ARG A 585 -20.30 0.06 -5.19
CA ARG A 585 -20.51 -0.14 -3.75
C ARG A 585 -19.59 0.70 -2.87
N GLY A 586 -18.57 1.32 -3.44
CA GLY A 586 -17.52 2.01 -2.70
C GLY A 586 -16.66 1.06 -1.86
N LEU A 587 -15.84 1.65 -0.98
CA LEU A 587 -14.94 0.92 -0.08
C LEU A 587 -15.65 0.36 1.16
N LEU A 588 -16.72 1.00 1.60
CA LEU A 588 -17.47 0.67 2.81
C LEU A 588 -18.91 0.32 2.44
N GLY A 589 -19.47 -0.71 3.06
CA GLY A 589 -20.85 -1.11 2.83
C GLY A 589 -21.36 -2.11 3.86
N GLY A 590 -22.55 -2.67 3.60
CA GLY A 590 -23.08 -3.79 4.38
C GLY A 590 -22.21 -5.02 4.15
N THR A 591 -21.73 -5.64 5.22
CA THR A 591 -20.86 -6.83 5.14
C THR A 591 -21.44 -8.00 5.94
N TYR A 592 -21.12 -9.22 5.53
CA TYR A 592 -21.47 -10.42 6.28
C TYR A 592 -21.04 -10.33 7.76
N THR A 593 -19.82 -9.85 8.04
CA THR A 593 -19.34 -9.68 9.42
C THR A 593 -20.19 -8.71 10.23
N GLN A 594 -20.65 -7.60 9.62
CA GLN A 594 -21.58 -6.68 10.28
C GLN A 594 -22.90 -7.38 10.60
N VAL A 595 -23.42 -8.18 9.67
CA VAL A 595 -24.64 -8.97 9.88
C VAL A 595 -24.46 -9.96 11.03
N CYS A 596 -23.40 -10.79 11.01
CA CYS A 596 -23.13 -11.75 12.08
C CYS A 596 -22.97 -11.12 13.46
N LEU A 597 -22.25 -9.99 13.55
CA LEU A 597 -22.12 -9.26 14.81
C LEU A 597 -23.48 -8.73 15.28
N THR A 598 -24.33 -8.24 14.36
CA THR A 598 -25.68 -7.77 14.69
C THR A 598 -26.57 -8.91 15.15
N GLU A 599 -26.58 -10.04 14.43
CA GLU A 599 -27.31 -11.26 14.79
C GLU A 599 -26.89 -11.75 16.17
N ARG A 600 -25.60 -11.75 16.47
CA ARG A 600 -25.09 -12.20 17.76
C ARG A 600 -25.52 -11.31 18.92
N VAL A 601 -25.54 -10.00 18.69
CA VAL A 601 -26.09 -9.04 19.64
C VAL A 601 -27.60 -9.26 19.83
N ASP A 602 -28.34 -9.46 18.74
CA ASP A 602 -29.79 -9.61 18.78
C ASP A 602 -30.22 -10.91 19.47
N GLU A 603 -29.52 -12.02 19.20
CA GLU A 603 -29.68 -13.29 19.92
C GLU A 603 -29.52 -13.12 21.43
N GLU A 604 -28.52 -12.35 21.86
CA GLU A 604 -28.24 -12.17 23.29
C GLU A 604 -29.21 -11.16 23.94
N LEU A 605 -29.56 -10.08 23.26
CA LEU A 605 -30.57 -9.12 23.72
C LEU A 605 -31.96 -9.77 23.89
N ALA A 606 -32.28 -10.79 23.09
CA ALA A 606 -33.50 -11.57 23.20
C ALA A 606 -33.52 -12.47 24.46
N LYS A 607 -32.36 -12.95 24.93
CA LYS A 607 -32.24 -13.77 26.15
C LYS A 607 -32.28 -12.94 27.42
N LEU A 608 -31.77 -11.71 27.38
CA LEU A 608 -31.73 -10.83 28.55
C LEU A 608 -33.16 -10.29 28.82
N PRO A 609 -33.75 -10.51 30.01
CA PRO A 609 -35.08 -9.98 30.31
C PRO A 609 -35.07 -8.44 30.34
N LEU A 610 -36.16 -7.83 29.88
CA LEU A 610 -36.41 -6.40 30.15
C LEU A 610 -36.52 -6.25 31.68
N GLN A 611 -35.63 -5.49 32.30
CA GLN A 611 -35.90 -5.00 33.65
C GLN A 611 -37.15 -4.13 33.56
N ALA A 612 -38.29 -4.67 34.00
CA ALA A 612 -39.50 -3.92 34.14
C ALA A 612 -39.18 -2.67 34.99
N PRO A 613 -39.73 -1.49 34.65
CA PRO A 613 -39.60 -0.33 35.52
C PRO A 613 -40.07 -0.78 36.90
N ARG A 614 -39.22 -0.59 37.93
CA ARG A 614 -39.65 -0.79 39.31
C ARG A 614 -40.91 0.05 39.49
N ARG A 615 -42.07 -0.61 39.58
CA ARG A 615 -43.32 0.02 39.99
C ARG A 615 -43.08 0.52 41.41
N HIS A 616 -42.62 1.76 41.55
CA HIS A 616 -42.88 2.51 42.76
C HIS A 616 -44.39 2.71 42.77
N GLY A 617 -45.03 1.89 43.59
CA GLY A 617 -46.45 1.99 43.85
C GLY A 617 -46.76 3.38 44.38
N LEU A 618 -47.70 4.04 43.73
CA LEU A 618 -48.61 5.03 44.30
C LEU A 618 -49.71 5.23 43.24
N PHE A 619 -50.96 5.17 43.70
CA PHE A 619 -52.22 5.17 42.94
C PHE A 619 -52.82 3.80 42.62
N ASN A 620 -53.31 3.23 43.71
CA ASN A 620 -54.54 2.48 43.77
C ASN A 620 -55.69 3.46 43.53
N GLU A 621 -56.35 3.44 42.37
CA GLU A 621 -57.72 3.94 42.28
C GLU A 621 -58.47 3.27 41.12
N LYS A 622 -59.64 2.75 41.46
CA LYS A 622 -60.54 1.95 40.63
C LYS A 622 -61.15 2.83 39.54
N ALA A 623 -61.21 2.32 38.31
CA ALA A 623 -62.24 2.69 37.35
C ALA A 623 -62.56 1.49 36.44
N GLU A 624 -63.85 1.17 36.38
CA GLU A 624 -64.50 0.07 35.67
C GLU A 624 -64.41 0.15 34.12
N PRO A 625 -64.72 -0.95 33.41
CA PRO A 625 -64.38 -1.12 32.00
C PRO A 625 -65.43 -0.55 31.05
N LYS A 626 -64.98 0.02 29.93
CA LYS A 626 -65.81 0.23 28.73
C LYS A 626 -65.13 -0.31 27.48
N ASN A 627 -65.73 -1.40 26.99
CA ASN A 627 -65.87 -1.89 25.62
C ASN A 627 -65.02 -1.30 24.48
N GLY A 628 -64.39 -2.23 23.75
CA GLY A 628 -64.51 -2.32 22.30
C GLY A 628 -63.49 -1.55 21.45
N HIS A 629 -62.50 -2.26 20.90
CA HIS A 629 -62.41 -2.51 19.45
C HIS A 629 -61.18 -3.36 19.13
N ALA A 630 -61.45 -4.48 18.46
CA ALA A 630 -60.46 -5.30 17.77
C ALA A 630 -60.08 -4.64 16.43
N LEU A 631 -58.79 -4.72 16.06
CA LEU A 631 -58.25 -4.70 14.68
C LEU A 631 -56.77 -5.09 14.79
N ALA A 632 -56.44 -6.36 14.59
CA ALA A 632 -56.13 -7.00 13.30
C ALA A 632 -54.65 -6.89 12.94
N LEU A 633 -53.97 -8.04 13.05
CA LEU A 633 -52.70 -8.36 12.42
C LEU A 633 -52.68 -7.90 10.96
N VAL A 634 -51.55 -7.33 10.54
CA VAL A 634 -51.03 -7.54 9.20
C VAL A 634 -49.56 -7.96 9.33
N ASN A 635 -49.37 -9.28 9.35
CA ASN A 635 -48.15 -9.91 8.86
C ASN A 635 -48.08 -9.69 7.36
N ASN A 636 -46.91 -9.26 6.88
CA ASN A 636 -46.25 -9.66 5.62
C ASN A 636 -45.37 -8.51 5.15
N ILE A 637 -44.06 -8.70 5.16
CA ILE A 637 -43.22 -8.54 3.97
C ILE A 637 -41.99 -9.43 4.17
N ALA A 638 -41.80 -10.28 3.18
CA ALA A 638 -40.87 -11.39 3.12
C ALA A 638 -39.41 -10.97 3.05
N CYS A 639 -38.56 -11.84 3.58
CA CYS A 639 -37.14 -11.94 3.25
C CYS A 639 -36.92 -12.00 1.72
N PRO A 640 -35.94 -11.26 1.20
CA PRO A 640 -35.16 -11.71 0.06
C PRO A 640 -33.91 -12.43 0.58
N VAL A 641 -33.87 -13.73 0.30
CA VAL A 641 -32.65 -14.54 0.27
C VAL A 641 -31.65 -13.86 -0.68
N LEU A 642 -30.50 -13.44 -0.16
CA LEU A 642 -29.39 -12.96 -0.96
C LEU A 642 -28.23 -13.94 -0.81
N MET A 643 -28.11 -14.82 -1.81
CA MET A 643 -26.89 -15.53 -2.12
C MET A 643 -25.80 -14.52 -2.51
N ALA A 644 -24.67 -14.58 -1.82
CA ALA A 644 -23.33 -14.23 -2.30
C ALA A 644 -22.29 -14.87 -1.37
#